data_AF-A0A3M7DEE2-F1
#
_entry.id   AF-A0A3M7DEE2-F1
#
_cell.length_a   1.000
_cell.length_b   1.000
_cell.length_c   1.000
_cell.angle_alpha   90.00
_cell.angle_beta   90.00
_cell.angle_gamma   90.00
#
_symmetry.space_group_name_H-M   'P 1'
#
loop_
_entity.id
_entity.type
_entity.pdbx_description
1 polymer ?
#
loop_
_entity_poly.entity_id
_entity_poly.type
_entity_poly.pdbx_seq_one_letter_code
_entity_poly.pdbx_strand_id
1 'polypeptide(L)'
;MAGEEQVHRPHRPAKEKKQKDKSQPNPKAFAVAAPGRLAKQAGRSSDIKEKRLHVPLVDRLPEEAPPLVVGVVGPPGVGKTTLIKSLVRRYTKSTISDPRGPITIVTSKRRRLTFLECPSDSLASAIDLAKVVDIVLLMIDGNYGFEMETMEFLSVLSSTGMPGNVFGILTHLDLFRKQDALKMQKKRLKHRFWSELYQGAKLFYLSGVINGRYPDREVLNLSRFLSVMKNPRPLVWRNSHAYALADRMLDVTPPTAIEENEKCDRTVALYGYLRGTNFPSHSARVHVPGVGDLDVAEIEALPDPCPTPYFQQAQEKAEGTKKRRRLGEKQKVIYAPMSDVGGVLVDKDAVYIDVKSNTFDAEDDETERGLGEQMMVGLQGGRRVLGEDEQGISLFEKGGKVQDLEDQDEEKGEDGVKDTGRVGHRKARMAERNGDEDDEQEDEGFESGESDDEADLERLQQASEKQVGKSRKEKDKEVAGDIAFADSDSDLGSLSSADEDQELEEDDEDDDGELEDGDEDEDGGELRWKDRLAERAQAMHGRKQPYRVAELARLMYDDMLSTAQVLRKWKGEGDDEDVENDSDEDEDGEDGLFKKKREGAEEDDEERMVPKMDYQALEEKFTGDEEVTERLKRRFARGGKATGANAEDIGSDDEEDAEGFEGLDEDEDEEGDGEFEDLETGEKHGGEAEEDKDEQDEEADLEDERARNAKRKEDLKLRFEEEDREGFLNPKNANRNAAGTAEEREFGEDEWYDAQKALLQKQQDINRAEFEKLDEHSRIRAEGYKAGTYARIILSEVPYEFVENFNPRFPVLIGGLQPTEERMGFVQVRIKRHRWHKKILKTNDPLIFSLGWRRFQSLPIYHIHQERVRHRMLKYTPEHMHCHATFWAPLHAPNTGFVAVQSFSNKNPGFRIAATGTVLSVDEGTEIVKKLKLTGYPYKIFKNTAFVKDMFNSALEIAKFEGAGIKTVSGVRGQIKKALSKPEGCFRATFEDKVLMSDIIFLRAWYPIRPHRFYLPVTELLEQDAGLGKINAEDVSDGKKGGEGWQGMRLTGQVRAEQGIPTPKERNSAYRPIERQERHFNPLRVPRKLQAELPYKSQISQMKPQKKDTYVQKRAVVPGGEEKQARRLMQTVMALRNEKVEKRNKKQAERREPHLKKKEEEAERRREREKRERDQFWAREGRKRKGWSEDGGAGGGKRRKT
;
A
#
# COMPACT_ATOMS: atom_id res chain seq x y z
N MET A 1 31.81 -42.66 91.91
CA MET A 1 32.09 -41.30 92.44
C MET A 1 32.44 -40.41 91.26
N ALA A 2 32.15 -39.11 91.36
CA ALA A 2 31.91 -38.20 90.23
C ALA A 2 30.72 -38.65 89.33
N GLY A 3 29.86 -37.77 88.85
CA GLY A 3 29.73 -36.34 89.15
C GLY A 3 28.78 -35.69 88.13
N GLU A 4 27.57 -35.31 88.54
CA GLU A 4 26.58 -34.71 87.63
C GLU A 4 26.75 -33.19 87.51
N GLU A 5 27.35 -32.73 86.42
CA GLU A 5 27.25 -31.32 86.02
C GLU A 5 25.96 -31.09 85.22
N GLN A 6 24.98 -30.40 85.82
CA GLN A 6 23.78 -29.97 85.10
C GLN A 6 24.08 -28.74 84.22
N VAL A 7 24.44 -28.99 82.96
CA VAL A 7 24.56 -27.93 81.95
C VAL A 7 23.17 -27.36 81.64
N HIS A 8 22.84 -26.22 82.25
CA HIS A 8 21.62 -25.48 81.96
C HIS A 8 21.58 -25.08 80.48
N ARG A 9 20.55 -25.54 79.75
CA ARG A 9 20.30 -25.10 78.37
C ARG A 9 19.86 -23.63 78.37
N PRO A 10 20.47 -22.75 77.57
CA PRO A 10 19.99 -21.39 77.41
C PRO A 10 18.57 -21.40 76.82
N HIS A 11 17.74 -20.47 77.29
CA HIS A 11 16.40 -20.26 76.76
C HIS A 11 16.49 -19.68 75.34
N ARG A 12 15.60 -20.14 74.46
CA ARG A 12 15.59 -19.75 73.03
C ARG A 12 15.44 -18.23 72.91
N PRO A 13 16.30 -17.51 72.17
CA PRO A 13 16.11 -16.09 71.92
C PRO A 13 14.77 -15.84 71.21
N ALA A 14 14.16 -14.69 71.50
CA ALA A 14 12.87 -14.33 70.92
C ALA A 14 12.97 -14.32 69.40
N LYS A 15 12.06 -15.05 68.73
CA LYS A 15 12.11 -15.18 67.26
C LYS A 15 11.86 -13.80 66.64
N GLU A 16 12.89 -13.23 66.03
CA GLU A 16 12.76 -11.99 65.28
C GLU A 16 11.64 -12.12 64.25
N LYS A 17 10.67 -11.20 64.35
CA LYS A 17 9.69 -11.01 63.29
C LYS A 17 10.46 -10.36 62.15
N LYS A 18 10.49 -10.99 60.97
CA LYS A 18 10.94 -10.33 59.73
C LYS A 18 10.25 -8.97 59.68
N GLN A 19 11.03 -7.90 59.85
CA GLN A 19 10.47 -6.56 59.77
C GLN A 19 9.94 -6.38 58.35
N LYS A 20 8.83 -5.65 58.20
CA LYS A 20 8.48 -5.15 56.87
C LYS A 20 9.56 -4.16 56.47
N ASP A 21 9.94 -4.22 55.20
CA ASP A 21 10.82 -3.22 54.62
C ASP A 21 10.22 -1.82 54.84
N LYS A 22 10.97 -0.93 55.49
CA LYS A 22 10.50 0.41 55.82
C LYS A 22 10.48 1.32 54.59
N SER A 23 11.24 0.97 53.54
CA SER A 23 11.25 1.70 52.27
C SER A 23 9.93 1.55 51.50
N GLN A 24 9.17 0.46 51.73
CA GLN A 24 7.96 0.17 50.96
C GLN A 24 6.66 0.59 51.66
N PRO A 25 5.72 1.26 50.96
CA PRO A 25 4.44 1.65 51.52
C PRO A 25 3.59 0.44 51.93
N ASN A 26 2.98 0.51 53.12
CA ASN A 26 2.35 -0.63 53.79
C ASN A 26 1.28 -1.35 52.92
N PRO A 27 1.54 -2.57 52.39
CA PRO A 27 0.64 -3.22 51.42
C PRO A 27 -0.69 -3.70 52.02
N LYS A 28 -0.88 -3.61 53.35
CA LYS A 28 -2.19 -3.81 53.98
C LYS A 28 -3.09 -2.57 53.97
N ALA A 29 -2.52 -1.38 53.81
CA ALA A 29 -3.29 -0.14 53.69
C ALA A 29 -3.87 0.02 52.27
N PHE A 30 -3.09 -0.35 51.25
CA PHE A 30 -3.49 -0.33 49.84
C PHE A 30 -4.31 -1.57 49.41
N ALA A 31 -4.93 -2.28 50.36
CA ALA A 31 -5.76 -3.45 50.09
C ALA A 31 -7.17 -3.04 49.63
N VAL A 32 -7.58 -3.46 48.43
CA VAL A 32 -8.86 -3.05 47.83
C VAL A 32 -10.05 -3.75 48.48
N ALA A 33 -11.03 -2.97 48.95
CA ALA A 33 -12.18 -3.44 49.75
C ALA A 33 -13.10 -4.49 49.07
N ALA A 34 -13.04 -4.65 47.75
CA ALA A 34 -13.90 -5.56 46.98
C ALA A 34 -13.11 -6.40 45.96
N PRO A 35 -12.21 -7.30 46.39
CA PRO A 35 -11.26 -7.98 45.50
C PRO A 35 -11.95 -8.84 44.43
N GLY A 36 -13.08 -9.49 44.75
CA GLY A 36 -13.87 -10.26 43.77
C GLY A 36 -14.60 -9.42 42.73
N ARG A 37 -14.86 -8.12 43.00
CA ARG A 37 -15.36 -7.16 42.01
C ARG A 37 -14.21 -6.64 41.16
N LEU A 38 -13.09 -6.29 41.78
CA LEU A 38 -11.87 -5.85 41.10
C LEU A 38 -11.38 -6.91 40.11
N ALA A 39 -11.26 -8.18 40.51
CA ALA A 39 -10.81 -9.26 39.62
C ALA A 39 -11.72 -9.44 38.38
N LYS A 40 -13.04 -9.36 38.55
CA LYS A 40 -14.00 -9.40 37.43
C LYS A 40 -13.91 -8.17 36.53
N GLN A 41 -13.64 -7.00 37.10
CA GLN A 41 -13.44 -5.77 36.35
C GLN A 41 -12.11 -5.78 35.59
N ALA A 42 -11.02 -6.20 36.24
CA ALA A 42 -9.67 -6.32 35.69
C ALA A 42 -9.64 -7.30 34.50
N GLY A 43 -10.18 -8.51 34.67
CA GLY A 43 -10.34 -9.47 33.57
C GLY A 43 -11.14 -8.89 32.42
N ARG A 44 -12.31 -8.29 32.69
CA ARG A 44 -13.11 -7.62 31.65
C ARG A 44 -12.40 -6.44 30.98
N SER A 45 -11.55 -5.68 31.68
CA SER A 45 -10.75 -4.62 31.06
C SER A 45 -9.62 -5.19 30.21
N SER A 46 -8.98 -6.29 30.62
CA SER A 46 -8.00 -7.03 29.80
C SER A 46 -8.65 -7.53 28.52
N ASP A 47 -9.80 -8.23 28.64
CA ASP A 47 -10.64 -8.67 27.52
C ASP A 47 -11.05 -7.53 26.57
N ILE A 48 -11.08 -6.28 27.02
CA ILE A 48 -11.45 -5.11 26.21
C ILE A 48 -10.22 -4.43 25.60
N LYS A 49 -9.08 -4.41 26.31
CA LYS A 49 -7.77 -3.95 25.81
C LYS A 49 -7.27 -4.83 24.69
N GLU A 50 -7.18 -6.14 24.92
CA GLU A 50 -6.81 -7.17 23.94
C GLU A 50 -7.63 -7.04 22.63
N LYS A 51 -8.92 -6.73 22.72
CA LYS A 51 -9.82 -6.57 21.56
C LYS A 51 -9.71 -5.21 20.84
N ARG A 52 -8.95 -4.25 21.39
CA ARG A 52 -8.56 -3.00 20.72
C ARG A 52 -7.21 -3.14 20.00
N LEU A 53 -6.32 -4.01 20.48
CA LEU A 53 -5.04 -4.26 19.85
C LEU A 53 -5.24 -4.85 18.45
N HIS A 54 -4.58 -4.24 17.48
CA HIS A 54 -4.62 -4.60 16.06
C HIS A 54 -3.18 -4.64 15.53
N VAL A 55 -2.97 -5.12 14.30
CA VAL A 55 -1.66 -4.96 13.64
C VAL A 55 -1.46 -3.46 13.35
N PRO A 56 -0.38 -2.81 13.83
CA PRO A 56 -0.08 -1.44 13.47
C PRO A 56 0.23 -1.37 11.96
N LEU A 57 -0.42 -0.43 11.27
CA LEU A 57 -0.30 -0.22 9.83
C LEU A 57 -0.26 1.29 9.55
N VAL A 58 0.52 1.69 8.56
CA VAL A 58 0.64 3.09 8.12
C VAL A 58 -0.67 3.55 7.49
N ASP A 59 -1.28 4.62 8.01
CA ASP A 59 -2.48 5.24 7.43
C ASP A 59 -2.05 6.39 6.52
N ARG A 60 -1.88 6.15 5.21
CA ARG A 60 -1.40 7.17 4.25
C ARG A 60 -2.51 8.13 3.78
N LEU A 61 -3.47 8.44 4.64
CA LEU A 61 -4.57 9.35 4.32
C LEU A 61 -4.10 10.82 4.49
N PRO A 62 -4.17 11.67 3.46
CA PRO A 62 -3.80 13.08 3.57
C PRO A 62 -4.83 13.90 4.38
N GLU A 63 -4.45 15.12 4.78
CA GLU A 63 -5.34 16.11 5.44
C GLU A 63 -6.64 16.30 4.65
N GLU A 64 -6.51 16.59 3.35
CA GLU A 64 -7.61 16.64 2.42
C GLU A 64 -7.83 15.27 1.78
N ALA A 65 -8.54 14.41 2.52
CA ALA A 65 -8.84 13.06 2.07
C ALA A 65 -9.68 13.04 0.77
N PRO A 66 -9.32 12.21 -0.24
CA PRO A 66 -10.12 12.04 -1.45
C PRO A 66 -11.54 11.51 -1.15
N PRO A 67 -12.53 11.74 -2.04
CA PRO A 67 -13.93 11.42 -1.76
C PRO A 67 -14.14 9.91 -1.65
N LEU A 68 -14.50 9.41 -0.46
CA LEU A 68 -14.56 7.97 -0.17
C LEU A 68 -15.51 7.25 -1.14
N VAL A 69 -15.07 6.13 -1.72
CA VAL A 69 -15.84 5.43 -2.76
C VAL A 69 -16.91 4.54 -2.13
N VAL A 70 -18.17 4.80 -2.51
CA VAL A 70 -19.36 4.08 -2.05
C VAL A 70 -19.93 3.24 -3.19
N GLY A 71 -19.55 1.96 -3.23
CA GLY A 71 -20.03 1.02 -4.24
C GLY A 71 -21.44 0.51 -3.92
N VAL A 72 -22.39 0.74 -4.83
CA VAL A 72 -23.75 0.19 -4.77
C VAL A 72 -23.80 -1.08 -5.59
N VAL A 73 -23.94 -2.23 -4.92
CA VAL A 73 -23.76 -3.56 -5.55
C VAL A 73 -24.91 -4.48 -5.18
N GLY A 74 -25.45 -5.19 -6.16
CA GLY A 74 -26.56 -6.11 -5.98
C GLY A 74 -27.03 -6.71 -7.32
N PRO A 75 -27.99 -7.64 -7.27
CA PRO A 75 -28.47 -8.36 -8.45
C PRO A 75 -29.22 -7.45 -9.43
N PRO A 76 -29.44 -7.88 -10.69
CA PRO A 76 -30.24 -7.13 -11.64
C PRO A 76 -31.65 -6.87 -11.09
N GLY A 77 -32.20 -5.68 -11.35
CA GLY A 77 -33.55 -5.30 -10.92
C GLY A 77 -33.73 -4.93 -9.42
N VAL A 78 -32.72 -5.06 -8.55
CA VAL A 78 -32.86 -4.85 -7.09
C VAL A 78 -33.11 -3.40 -6.62
N GLY A 79 -32.96 -2.41 -7.53
CA GLY A 79 -33.14 -0.98 -7.24
C GLY A 79 -31.87 -0.18 -6.95
N LYS A 80 -30.71 -0.57 -7.50
CA LYS A 80 -29.43 0.17 -7.36
C LYS A 80 -29.55 1.63 -7.78
N THR A 81 -30.09 1.86 -8.97
CA THR A 81 -30.20 3.18 -9.60
C THR A 81 -31.21 4.07 -8.87
N THR A 82 -32.32 3.50 -8.38
CA THR A 82 -33.31 4.23 -7.56
C THR A 82 -32.78 4.55 -6.15
N LEU A 83 -31.89 3.73 -5.59
CA LEU A 83 -31.18 4.04 -4.35
C LEU A 83 -30.24 5.25 -4.54
N ILE A 84 -29.47 5.29 -5.62
CA ILE A 84 -28.57 6.42 -5.93
C ILE A 84 -29.38 7.71 -6.13
N LYS A 85 -30.43 7.70 -6.97
CA LYS A 85 -31.36 8.83 -7.16
C LYS A 85 -31.94 9.35 -5.84
N SER A 86 -32.25 8.44 -4.90
CA SER A 86 -32.79 8.79 -3.59
C SER A 86 -31.72 9.37 -2.64
N LEU A 87 -30.50 8.83 -2.65
CA LEU A 87 -29.38 9.31 -1.83
C LEU A 87 -28.86 10.68 -2.30
N VAL A 88 -28.67 10.87 -3.60
CA VAL A 88 -28.24 12.15 -4.19
C VAL A 88 -29.23 13.25 -3.79
N ARG A 89 -30.52 13.10 -4.12
CA ARG A 89 -31.57 14.07 -3.77
C ARG A 89 -31.66 14.34 -2.25
N ARG A 90 -31.31 13.37 -1.41
CA ARG A 90 -31.27 13.54 0.07
C ARG A 90 -30.14 14.48 0.52
N TYR A 91 -29.00 14.47 -0.16
CA TYR A 91 -27.84 15.31 0.15
C TYR A 91 -27.88 16.66 -0.59
N THR A 92 -28.04 16.66 -1.91
CA THR A 92 -27.82 17.80 -2.82
C THR A 92 -29.09 18.58 -3.18
N LYS A 93 -30.27 18.02 -2.87
CA LYS A 93 -31.61 18.51 -3.27
C LYS A 93 -31.94 18.44 -4.76
N SER A 94 -30.95 18.42 -5.65
CA SER A 94 -31.12 18.16 -7.07
C SER A 94 -31.75 16.79 -7.37
N THR A 95 -32.32 16.65 -8.56
CA THR A 95 -32.82 15.39 -9.14
C THR A 95 -31.98 15.01 -10.34
N ILE A 96 -31.62 13.73 -10.45
CA ILE A 96 -30.96 13.14 -11.62
C ILE A 96 -31.94 12.18 -12.29
N SER A 97 -32.15 12.33 -13.61
CA SER A 97 -32.98 11.45 -14.43
C SER A 97 -32.32 10.09 -14.66
N ASP A 98 -31.03 10.04 -15.02
CA ASP A 98 -30.25 8.82 -15.21
C ASP A 98 -28.81 8.95 -14.67
N PRO A 99 -28.49 8.37 -13.48
CA PRO A 99 -27.16 8.43 -12.90
C PRO A 99 -26.23 7.39 -13.53
N ARG A 100 -25.26 7.86 -14.31
CA ARG A 100 -24.16 7.06 -14.90
C ARG A 100 -22.80 7.57 -14.44
N GLY A 101 -21.79 6.71 -14.52
CA GLY A 101 -20.45 6.99 -13.99
C GLY A 101 -20.41 7.15 -12.47
N PRO A 102 -19.30 7.70 -11.95
CA PRO A 102 -19.19 8.10 -10.55
C PRO A 102 -19.88 9.45 -10.27
N ILE A 103 -20.45 9.58 -9.07
CA ILE A 103 -21.17 10.77 -8.61
C ILE A 103 -20.58 11.24 -7.29
N THR A 104 -19.80 12.31 -7.32
CA THR A 104 -19.16 12.90 -6.14
C THR A 104 -20.07 13.96 -5.51
N ILE A 105 -20.24 13.91 -4.19
CA ILE A 105 -21.06 14.84 -3.42
C ILE A 105 -20.40 15.26 -2.09
N VAL A 106 -20.63 16.49 -1.66
CA VAL A 106 -20.23 16.98 -0.33
C VAL A 106 -21.27 16.54 0.72
N THR A 107 -20.85 15.78 1.73
CA THR A 107 -21.78 15.24 2.77
C THR A 107 -21.57 15.82 4.17
N SER A 108 -20.40 16.42 4.41
CA SER A 108 -20.00 17.06 5.66
C SER A 108 -18.87 18.04 5.36
N LYS A 109 -18.65 19.05 6.23
CA LYS A 109 -17.61 20.08 6.05
C LYS A 109 -16.18 19.52 5.88
N ARG A 110 -15.94 18.25 6.22
CA ARG A 110 -14.66 17.52 6.10
C ARG A 110 -14.76 16.20 5.30
N ARG A 111 -15.88 15.91 4.61
CA ARG A 111 -16.07 14.64 3.87
C ARG A 111 -16.94 14.77 2.61
N ARG A 112 -16.31 14.56 1.46
CA ARG A 112 -16.93 14.22 0.17
C ARG A 112 -17.05 12.68 0.02
N LEU A 113 -18.08 12.19 -0.67
CA LEU A 113 -18.31 10.78 -1.00
C LEU A 113 -18.52 10.63 -2.51
N THR A 114 -18.02 9.56 -3.13
CA THR A 114 -18.29 9.22 -4.54
C THR A 114 -19.18 7.98 -4.60
N PHE A 115 -20.42 8.11 -5.05
CA PHE A 115 -21.29 6.96 -5.34
C PHE A 115 -20.95 6.37 -6.70
N LEU A 116 -21.00 5.03 -6.81
CA LEU A 116 -20.76 4.32 -8.06
C LEU A 116 -21.67 3.08 -8.12
N GLU A 117 -22.44 2.91 -9.19
CA GLU A 117 -23.22 1.70 -9.42
C GLU A 117 -22.33 0.59 -10.01
N CYS A 118 -22.42 -0.62 -9.45
CA CYS A 118 -21.88 -1.80 -10.13
C CYS A 118 -22.87 -2.27 -11.22
N PRO A 119 -22.48 -2.38 -12.49
CA PRO A 119 -23.26 -3.17 -13.44
C PRO A 119 -23.34 -4.61 -12.93
N SER A 120 -24.55 -5.18 -12.91
CA SER A 120 -24.76 -6.56 -12.42
C SER A 120 -24.28 -7.59 -13.45
N ASP A 121 -24.32 -7.20 -14.72
CA ASP A 121 -24.07 -8.03 -15.89
C ASP A 121 -22.58 -8.43 -16.04
N SER A 122 -21.65 -7.69 -15.41
CA SER A 122 -20.20 -7.95 -15.45
C SER A 122 -19.65 -8.27 -14.05
N LEU A 123 -19.27 -9.55 -13.85
CA LEU A 123 -18.51 -9.97 -12.67
C LEU A 123 -17.09 -9.36 -12.65
N ALA A 124 -16.52 -9.02 -13.81
CA ALA A 124 -15.20 -8.40 -13.87
C ALA A 124 -15.24 -6.96 -13.32
N SER A 125 -16.27 -6.18 -13.68
CA SER A 125 -16.55 -4.87 -13.09
C SER A 125 -16.76 -4.94 -11.58
N ALA A 126 -17.50 -5.95 -11.11
CA ALA A 126 -17.68 -6.20 -9.68
C ALA A 126 -16.36 -6.58 -8.97
N ILE A 127 -15.43 -7.23 -9.67
CA ILE A 127 -14.09 -7.55 -9.16
C ILE A 127 -13.22 -6.30 -9.01
N ASP A 128 -13.26 -5.37 -9.98
CA ASP A 128 -12.42 -4.17 -9.93
C ASP A 128 -12.97 -3.13 -8.94
N LEU A 129 -14.30 -2.98 -8.90
CA LEU A 129 -14.99 -2.22 -7.85
C LEU A 129 -14.64 -2.72 -6.44
N ALA A 130 -14.49 -4.04 -6.25
CA ALA A 130 -14.07 -4.63 -4.97
C ALA A 130 -12.61 -4.30 -4.57
N LYS A 131 -11.74 -3.91 -5.51
CA LYS A 131 -10.38 -3.43 -5.21
C LYS A 131 -10.42 -2.03 -4.59
N VAL A 132 -11.34 -1.18 -5.07
CA VAL A 132 -11.35 0.27 -4.82
C VAL A 132 -12.33 0.74 -3.73
N VAL A 133 -13.49 0.10 -3.56
CA VAL A 133 -14.57 0.62 -2.69
C VAL A 133 -14.22 0.66 -1.19
N ASP A 134 -14.43 1.81 -0.55
CA ASP A 134 -14.24 2.03 0.89
C ASP A 134 -15.47 1.66 1.73
N ILE A 135 -16.67 1.83 1.15
CA ILE A 135 -17.97 1.60 1.78
C ILE A 135 -18.86 0.82 0.82
N VAL A 136 -19.25 -0.40 1.18
CA VAL A 136 -20.14 -1.22 0.35
C VAL A 136 -21.60 -1.05 0.78
N LEU A 137 -22.47 -0.70 -0.16
CA LEU A 137 -23.92 -0.81 -0.04
C LEU A 137 -24.40 -2.05 -0.81
N LEU A 138 -24.49 -3.18 -0.12
CA LEU A 138 -24.91 -4.45 -0.69
C LEU A 138 -26.44 -4.57 -0.68
N MET A 139 -27.05 -4.50 -1.84
CA MET A 139 -28.50 -4.61 -2.02
C MET A 139 -28.93 -6.08 -2.15
N ILE A 140 -30.01 -6.43 -1.45
CA ILE A 140 -30.55 -7.77 -1.34
C ILE A 140 -32.08 -7.69 -1.49
N ASP A 141 -32.65 -8.42 -2.44
CA ASP A 141 -34.10 -8.56 -2.57
C ASP A 141 -34.67 -9.30 -1.34
N GLY A 142 -35.70 -8.74 -0.70
CA GLY A 142 -36.31 -9.35 0.47
C GLY A 142 -37.13 -10.60 0.18
N ASN A 143 -37.85 -10.58 -0.93
CA ASN A 143 -38.80 -11.60 -1.37
C ASN A 143 -38.06 -12.84 -1.89
N TYR A 144 -37.11 -12.63 -2.81
CA TYR A 144 -36.23 -13.67 -3.34
C TYR A 144 -35.15 -14.10 -2.33
N GLY A 145 -34.43 -13.13 -1.74
CA GLY A 145 -33.35 -13.36 -0.78
C GLY A 145 -31.95 -13.20 -1.38
N PHE A 146 -31.01 -14.07 -0.98
CA PHE A 146 -29.63 -13.99 -1.43
C PHE A 146 -29.43 -14.61 -2.81
N GLU A 147 -28.94 -13.80 -3.75
CA GLU A 147 -28.57 -14.22 -5.10
C GLU A 147 -27.08 -14.50 -5.27
N MET A 148 -26.73 -15.26 -6.30
CA MET A 148 -25.36 -15.74 -6.53
C MET A 148 -24.36 -14.59 -6.66
N GLU A 149 -24.71 -13.51 -7.38
CA GLU A 149 -23.87 -12.32 -7.54
C GLU A 149 -23.51 -11.67 -6.20
N THR A 150 -24.47 -11.51 -5.28
CA THR A 150 -24.20 -10.95 -3.94
C THR A 150 -23.21 -11.80 -3.15
N MET A 151 -23.29 -13.12 -3.30
CA MET A 151 -22.43 -14.09 -2.64
C MET A 151 -21.05 -14.20 -3.32
N GLU A 152 -20.99 -13.98 -4.63
CA GLU A 152 -19.76 -13.88 -5.43
C GLU A 152 -18.98 -12.63 -5.03
N PHE A 153 -19.60 -11.45 -5.08
CA PHE A 153 -18.98 -10.17 -4.70
C PHE A 153 -18.49 -10.16 -3.24
N LEU A 154 -19.27 -10.69 -2.28
CA LEU A 154 -18.80 -10.90 -0.90
C LEU A 154 -17.56 -11.80 -0.82
N SER A 155 -17.48 -12.82 -1.68
CA SER A 155 -16.31 -13.71 -1.76
C SER A 155 -15.09 -13.02 -2.38
N VAL A 156 -15.29 -12.10 -3.35
CA VAL A 156 -14.23 -11.25 -3.89
C VAL A 156 -13.69 -10.33 -2.80
N LEU A 157 -14.55 -9.55 -2.14
CA LEU A 157 -14.17 -8.63 -1.05
C LEU A 157 -13.38 -9.34 0.06
N SER A 158 -13.78 -10.57 0.43
CA SER A 158 -13.05 -11.36 1.44
C SER A 158 -11.64 -11.80 1.01
N SER A 159 -11.33 -11.75 -0.30
CA SER A 159 -10.06 -12.21 -0.89
C SER A 159 -9.16 -11.05 -1.35
N THR A 160 -9.72 -9.93 -1.80
CA THR A 160 -8.99 -8.70 -2.15
C THR A 160 -8.67 -7.87 -0.90
N GLY A 161 -9.60 -7.80 0.05
CA GLY A 161 -9.45 -7.05 1.30
C GLY A 161 -10.79 -6.48 1.74
N MET A 162 -11.34 -6.98 2.85
CA MET A 162 -12.66 -6.53 3.32
C MET A 162 -12.61 -5.06 3.76
N PRO A 163 -13.40 -4.16 3.13
CA PRO A 163 -13.42 -2.75 3.48
C PRO A 163 -14.03 -2.52 4.87
N GLY A 164 -13.70 -1.38 5.47
CA GLY A 164 -14.03 -1.10 6.87
C GLY A 164 -15.53 -1.08 7.19
N ASN A 165 -16.39 -0.81 6.21
CA ASN A 165 -17.84 -0.81 6.39
C ASN A 165 -18.57 -1.50 5.22
N VAL A 166 -19.40 -2.50 5.54
CA VAL A 166 -20.31 -3.16 4.58
C VAL A 166 -21.74 -3.12 5.16
N PHE A 167 -22.67 -2.53 4.42
CA PHE A 167 -24.07 -2.43 4.81
C PHE A 167 -24.94 -3.30 3.91
N GLY A 168 -25.79 -4.10 4.52
CA GLY A 168 -26.89 -4.72 3.80
C GLY A 168 -28.02 -3.71 3.65
N ILE A 169 -28.59 -3.61 2.45
CA ILE A 169 -29.83 -2.88 2.18
C ILE A 169 -30.83 -3.89 1.65
N LEU A 170 -31.91 -4.09 2.38
CA LEU A 170 -32.93 -5.07 2.04
C LEU A 170 -34.14 -4.34 1.43
N THR A 171 -34.42 -4.60 0.14
CA THR A 171 -35.48 -3.98 -0.68
C THR A 171 -36.68 -4.91 -0.91
N HIS A 172 -37.69 -4.46 -1.66
CA HIS A 172 -38.89 -5.22 -2.05
C HIS A 172 -39.63 -5.86 -0.86
N LEU A 173 -39.79 -5.08 0.20
CA LEU A 173 -40.47 -5.46 1.45
C LEU A 173 -41.98 -5.24 1.37
N ASP A 174 -42.43 -4.43 0.41
CA ASP A 174 -43.80 -4.16 -0.03
C ASP A 174 -44.48 -5.37 -0.70
N LEU A 175 -43.73 -6.21 -1.43
CA LEU A 175 -44.25 -7.43 -2.05
C LEU A 175 -44.83 -8.45 -1.04
N PHE A 176 -44.53 -8.31 0.26
CA PHE A 176 -44.97 -9.22 1.32
C PHE A 176 -46.40 -8.96 1.79
N ARG A 177 -47.36 -9.71 1.24
CA ARG A 177 -48.76 -9.74 1.69
C ARG A 177 -48.99 -10.18 3.16
N LYS A 178 -47.96 -10.68 3.87
CA LYS A 178 -48.07 -11.18 5.27
C LYS A 178 -46.93 -10.66 6.16
N GLN A 179 -47.28 -9.88 7.16
CA GLN A 179 -46.33 -9.22 8.07
C GLN A 179 -45.47 -10.18 8.90
N ASP A 180 -45.95 -11.39 9.22
CA ASP A 180 -45.13 -12.38 9.95
C ASP A 180 -44.16 -13.13 9.04
N ALA A 181 -44.49 -13.32 7.76
CA ALA A 181 -43.54 -13.79 6.76
C ALA A 181 -42.41 -12.77 6.58
N LEU A 182 -42.75 -11.47 6.52
CA LEU A 182 -41.78 -10.36 6.52
C LEU A 182 -40.83 -10.42 7.72
N LYS A 183 -41.36 -10.57 8.95
CA LYS A 183 -40.54 -10.69 10.18
C LYS A 183 -39.60 -11.91 10.13
N MET A 184 -40.12 -13.07 9.72
CA MET A 184 -39.34 -14.31 9.64
C MET A 184 -38.23 -14.22 8.58
N GLN A 185 -38.53 -13.71 7.38
CA GLN A 185 -37.56 -13.54 6.31
C GLN A 185 -36.51 -12.48 6.66
N LYS A 186 -36.89 -11.31 7.21
CA LYS A 186 -35.93 -10.32 7.75
C LYS A 186 -34.99 -10.97 8.78
N LYS A 187 -35.51 -11.78 9.71
CA LYS A 187 -34.68 -12.52 10.69
C LYS A 187 -33.74 -13.52 10.01
N ARG A 188 -34.23 -14.31 9.05
CA ARG A 188 -33.44 -15.30 8.28
C ARG A 188 -32.30 -14.65 7.50
N LEU A 189 -32.60 -13.62 6.70
CA LEU A 189 -31.63 -12.88 5.90
C LEU A 189 -30.59 -12.19 6.80
N LYS A 190 -31.02 -11.58 7.91
CA LYS A 190 -30.10 -10.98 8.90
C LYS A 190 -29.12 -11.97 9.52
N HIS A 191 -29.59 -13.15 9.95
CA HIS A 191 -28.70 -14.19 10.46
C HIS A 191 -27.75 -14.74 9.39
N ARG A 192 -28.20 -14.84 8.13
CA ARG A 192 -27.36 -15.25 7.01
C ARG A 192 -26.27 -14.22 6.70
N PHE A 193 -26.63 -12.93 6.65
CA PHE A 193 -25.72 -11.80 6.47
C PHE A 193 -24.63 -11.77 7.56
N TRP A 194 -25.03 -11.95 8.83
CA TRP A 194 -24.10 -12.07 9.97
C TRP A 194 -23.15 -13.27 9.88
N SER A 195 -23.57 -14.38 9.25
CA SER A 195 -22.73 -15.59 9.09
C SER A 195 -21.70 -15.51 7.96
N GLU A 196 -21.77 -14.49 7.10
CA GLU A 196 -20.90 -14.36 5.91
C GLU A 196 -20.02 -13.09 5.95
N LEU A 197 -20.40 -12.07 6.74
CA LEU A 197 -19.57 -10.92 7.07
C LEU A 197 -19.03 -11.04 8.50
N TYR A 198 -19.77 -10.51 9.47
CA TYR A 198 -19.46 -10.57 10.89
C TYR A 198 -20.73 -10.45 11.73
N GLN A 199 -20.69 -11.02 12.94
CA GLN A 199 -21.81 -11.02 13.86
C GLN A 199 -22.14 -9.58 14.29
N GLY A 200 -23.38 -9.14 14.02
CA GLY A 200 -23.84 -7.78 14.36
C GLY A 200 -23.71 -6.75 13.24
N ALA A 201 -23.27 -7.13 12.03
CA ALA A 201 -23.28 -6.28 10.84
C ALA A 201 -24.66 -5.62 10.60
N LYS A 202 -24.65 -4.40 10.04
CA LYS A 202 -25.84 -3.56 9.92
C LYS A 202 -26.62 -3.89 8.63
N LEU A 203 -27.94 -4.05 8.79
CA LEU A 203 -28.89 -4.34 7.73
C LEU A 203 -30.01 -3.29 7.80
N PHE A 204 -30.14 -2.49 6.76
CA PHE A 204 -31.24 -1.55 6.56
C PHE A 204 -32.40 -2.23 5.84
N TYR A 205 -33.57 -1.61 5.97
CA TYR A 205 -34.82 -2.05 5.35
C TYR A 205 -35.38 -0.85 4.58
N LEU A 206 -35.58 -1.00 3.27
CA LEU A 206 -36.26 -0.02 2.44
C LEU A 206 -37.60 -0.62 2.03
N SER A 207 -38.69 0.04 2.42
CA SER A 207 -40.04 -0.53 2.41
C SER A 207 -40.57 -0.77 1.00
N GLY A 208 -40.71 0.29 0.20
CA GLY A 208 -41.16 0.25 -1.19
C GLY A 208 -40.79 1.53 -1.93
N VAL A 209 -41.20 1.66 -3.20
CA VAL A 209 -40.88 2.82 -4.05
C VAL A 209 -42.09 3.76 -4.17
N ILE A 210 -41.87 5.07 -3.96
CA ILE A 210 -42.88 6.13 -4.06
C ILE A 210 -42.31 7.22 -4.97
N ASN A 211 -43.04 7.60 -6.04
CA ASN A 211 -42.64 8.59 -7.04
C ASN A 211 -41.18 8.39 -7.53
N GLY A 212 -40.87 7.14 -7.93
CA GLY A 212 -39.56 6.71 -8.44
C GLY A 212 -38.43 6.62 -7.41
N ARG A 213 -38.68 6.86 -6.12
CA ARG A 213 -37.66 6.96 -5.07
C ARG A 213 -38.03 6.17 -3.81
N TYR A 214 -37.05 5.91 -2.95
CA TYR A 214 -37.28 5.31 -1.63
C TYR A 214 -37.72 6.37 -0.60
N PRO A 215 -38.40 5.99 0.50
CA PRO A 215 -38.99 6.96 1.42
C PRO A 215 -37.94 7.77 2.17
N ASP A 216 -38.04 9.10 2.10
CA ASP A 216 -37.08 10.08 2.64
C ASP A 216 -36.65 9.82 4.10
N ARG A 217 -37.52 9.24 4.94
CA ARG A 217 -37.21 8.89 6.35
C ARG A 217 -36.28 7.68 6.48
N GLU A 218 -36.43 6.68 5.61
CA GLU A 218 -35.56 5.49 5.59
C GLU A 218 -34.21 5.84 4.98
N VAL A 219 -34.22 6.63 3.89
CA VAL A 219 -33.02 7.17 3.24
C VAL A 219 -32.25 8.13 4.16
N LEU A 220 -32.93 8.99 4.94
CA LEU A 220 -32.30 9.82 5.98
C LEU A 220 -31.60 8.98 7.05
N ASN A 221 -32.20 7.87 7.49
CA ASN A 221 -31.55 6.99 8.46
C ASN A 221 -30.27 6.38 7.88
N LEU A 222 -30.30 5.92 6.62
CA LEU A 222 -29.12 5.43 5.90
C LEU A 222 -28.03 6.51 5.74
N SER A 223 -28.40 7.72 5.28
CA SER A 223 -27.47 8.84 5.10
C SER A 223 -26.81 9.28 6.42
N ARG A 224 -27.54 9.20 7.55
CA ARG A 224 -26.99 9.46 8.88
C ARG A 224 -25.90 8.46 9.28
N PHE A 225 -25.97 7.20 8.86
CA PHE A 225 -24.88 6.25 9.09
C PHE A 225 -23.69 6.50 8.15
N LEU A 226 -23.94 6.80 6.88
CA LEU A 226 -22.91 7.16 5.88
C LEU A 226 -22.05 8.36 6.34
N SER A 227 -22.66 9.46 6.78
CA SER A 227 -21.93 10.68 7.12
C SER A 227 -21.25 10.70 8.49
N VAL A 228 -21.41 9.66 9.33
CA VAL A 228 -20.87 9.59 10.72
C VAL A 228 -19.78 8.51 10.85
N MET A 229 -19.17 8.12 9.72
CA MET A 229 -18.14 7.07 9.67
C MET A 229 -16.79 7.52 10.23
N LYS A 230 -15.99 6.53 10.64
CA LYS A 230 -14.54 6.70 10.87
C LYS A 230 -13.79 6.77 9.53
N ASN A 231 -12.47 6.94 9.56
CA ASN A 231 -11.60 6.74 8.39
C ASN A 231 -11.76 5.30 7.85
N PRO A 232 -11.44 5.06 6.56
CA PRO A 232 -11.33 3.70 6.04
C PRO A 232 -10.33 2.88 6.86
N ARG A 233 -10.43 1.55 6.79
CA ARG A 233 -9.40 0.68 7.37
C ARG A 233 -8.18 0.71 6.43
N PRO A 234 -6.95 0.93 6.91
CA PRO A 234 -5.77 0.83 6.06
C PRO A 234 -5.68 -0.58 5.47
N LEU A 235 -5.67 -0.65 4.14
CA LEU A 235 -5.55 -1.89 3.37
C LEU A 235 -4.21 -1.81 2.62
N VAL A 236 -3.34 -2.81 2.82
CA VAL A 236 -1.97 -2.78 2.30
C VAL A 236 -1.94 -2.42 0.81
N TRP A 237 -2.80 -3.03 -0.01
CA TRP A 237 -2.90 -2.74 -1.45
C TRP A 237 -3.14 -1.25 -1.77
N ARG A 238 -4.11 -0.61 -1.08
CA ARG A 238 -4.46 0.80 -1.29
C ARG A 238 -3.41 1.75 -0.72
N ASN A 239 -2.72 1.34 0.34
CA ASN A 239 -1.68 2.15 0.98
C ASN A 239 -0.29 1.94 0.35
N SER A 240 -0.17 1.12 -0.71
CA SER A 240 1.08 0.85 -1.44
C SER A 240 1.05 1.15 -2.94
N HIS A 241 -0.12 1.47 -3.51
CA HIS A 241 -0.28 1.82 -4.93
C HIS A 241 -1.05 3.13 -5.06
N ALA A 242 -0.67 3.94 -6.04
CA ALA A 242 -1.47 5.06 -6.50
C ALA A 242 -2.60 4.51 -7.40
N TYR A 243 -3.79 5.11 -7.33
CA TYR A 243 -4.88 4.79 -8.23
C TYR A 243 -5.83 5.98 -8.40
N ALA A 244 -6.51 6.04 -9.54
CA ALA A 244 -7.60 6.97 -9.79
C ALA A 244 -8.86 6.22 -10.21
N LEU A 245 -10.01 6.84 -9.96
CA LEU A 245 -11.30 6.51 -10.55
C LEU A 245 -11.59 7.65 -11.53
N ALA A 246 -11.76 7.33 -12.81
CA ALA A 246 -12.01 8.35 -13.82
C ALA A 246 -13.47 8.84 -13.68
N ASP A 247 -13.61 10.13 -13.38
CA ASP A 247 -14.89 10.83 -13.31
C ASP A 247 -15.32 11.36 -14.68
N ARG A 248 -14.38 11.79 -15.55
CA ARG A 248 -14.61 12.15 -16.96
C ARG A 248 -13.59 11.46 -17.88
N MET A 249 -14.01 11.13 -19.09
CA MET A 249 -13.17 10.65 -20.19
C MET A 249 -13.42 11.55 -21.41
N LEU A 250 -12.38 11.86 -22.18
CA LEU A 250 -12.40 12.72 -23.37
C LEU A 250 -11.29 12.30 -24.33
N ASP A 251 -11.59 12.16 -25.62
CA ASP A 251 -10.56 11.95 -26.66
C ASP A 251 -9.92 13.31 -27.03
N VAL A 252 -8.59 13.38 -27.04
CA VAL A 252 -7.78 14.57 -27.36
C VAL A 252 -7.10 14.40 -28.73
N THR A 253 -7.34 13.28 -29.42
CA THR A 253 -6.71 12.96 -30.71
C THR A 253 -7.07 14.02 -31.77
N PRO A 254 -6.08 14.58 -32.51
CA PRO A 254 -6.35 15.54 -33.57
C PRO A 254 -7.33 14.98 -34.63
N PRO A 255 -8.40 15.71 -35.00
CA PRO A 255 -9.40 15.22 -35.97
C PRO A 255 -8.80 14.77 -37.31
N THR A 256 -7.74 15.42 -37.78
CA THR A 256 -7.03 15.04 -39.01
C THR A 256 -6.48 13.61 -38.96
N ALA A 257 -5.94 13.17 -37.81
CA ALA A 257 -5.46 11.79 -37.64
C ALA A 257 -6.61 10.76 -37.61
N ILE A 258 -7.81 11.19 -37.18
CA ILE A 258 -9.03 10.37 -37.20
C ILE A 258 -9.55 10.23 -38.64
N GLU A 259 -9.52 11.30 -39.43
CA GLU A 259 -9.89 11.32 -40.85
C GLU A 259 -8.91 10.53 -41.73
N GLU A 260 -7.61 10.60 -41.46
CA GLU A 260 -6.59 9.79 -42.15
C GLU A 260 -6.72 8.30 -41.81
N ASN A 261 -6.93 7.97 -40.52
CA ASN A 261 -7.03 6.59 -40.04
C ASN A 261 -8.01 6.48 -38.86
N GLU A 262 -9.26 6.12 -39.13
CA GLU A 262 -10.29 5.90 -38.08
C GLU A 262 -9.80 5.00 -36.93
N LYS A 263 -8.96 4.01 -37.27
CA LYS A 263 -8.40 2.99 -36.37
C LYS A 263 -7.04 3.35 -35.76
N CYS A 264 -6.61 4.59 -35.87
CA CYS A 264 -5.42 5.09 -35.18
C CYS A 264 -5.59 4.98 -33.66
N ASP A 265 -4.51 4.64 -32.95
CA ASP A 265 -4.47 4.69 -31.49
C ASP A 265 -4.65 6.14 -31.00
N ARG A 266 -5.36 6.30 -29.88
CA ARG A 266 -5.90 7.58 -29.42
C ARG A 266 -5.15 8.14 -28.22
N THR A 267 -5.15 9.46 -28.08
CA THR A 267 -4.68 10.18 -26.88
C THR A 267 -5.87 10.54 -26.01
N VAL A 268 -6.05 9.84 -24.88
CA VAL A 268 -7.26 9.97 -24.05
C VAL A 268 -6.96 10.70 -22.74
N ALA A 269 -7.68 11.79 -22.48
CA ALA A 269 -7.67 12.48 -21.20
C ALA A 269 -8.69 11.87 -20.23
N LEU A 270 -8.20 11.28 -19.14
CA LEU A 270 -8.99 10.79 -18.03
C LEU A 270 -8.86 11.74 -16.85
N TYR A 271 -9.99 12.28 -16.37
CA TYR A 271 -10.04 13.21 -15.24
C TYR A 271 -10.54 12.48 -13.99
N GLY A 272 -9.92 12.68 -12.83
CA GLY A 272 -10.40 12.08 -11.58
C GLY A 272 -9.56 12.41 -10.35
N TYR A 273 -10.07 12.03 -9.17
CA TYR A 273 -9.32 12.17 -7.91
C TYR A 273 -8.24 11.09 -7.77
N LEU A 274 -7.02 11.52 -7.44
CA LEU A 274 -5.90 10.66 -7.06
C LEU A 274 -6.11 10.06 -5.65
N ARG A 275 -5.77 8.78 -5.49
CA ARG A 275 -6.08 7.96 -4.30
C ARG A 275 -4.96 6.97 -4.00
N GLY A 276 -4.91 6.52 -2.75
CA GLY A 276 -3.93 5.55 -2.29
C GLY A 276 -2.63 6.22 -1.89
N THR A 277 -1.54 5.94 -2.60
CA THR A 277 -0.30 6.73 -2.50
C THR A 277 -0.32 7.92 -3.46
N ASN A 278 0.62 8.83 -3.29
CA ASN A 278 0.91 9.88 -4.27
C ASN A 278 1.27 9.23 -5.63
N PHE A 279 0.97 9.95 -6.71
CA PHE A 279 1.16 9.49 -8.09
C PHE A 279 2.43 10.14 -8.66
N PRO A 280 3.38 9.38 -9.26
CA PRO A 280 4.63 9.94 -9.75
C PRO A 280 4.41 10.94 -10.89
N SER A 281 5.21 12.00 -10.94
CA SER A 281 5.03 13.13 -11.88
C SER A 281 5.50 12.83 -13.31
N HIS A 282 6.46 11.92 -13.48
CA HIS A 282 7.01 11.53 -14.78
C HIS A 282 7.02 9.99 -14.94
N SER A 283 7.03 9.53 -16.20
CA SER A 283 7.18 8.12 -16.61
C SER A 283 6.28 7.09 -15.89
N ALA A 284 5.03 7.47 -15.59
CA ALA A 284 4.11 6.64 -14.83
C ALA A 284 3.48 5.52 -15.68
N ARG A 285 3.87 4.27 -15.43
CA ARG A 285 3.22 3.06 -15.97
C ARG A 285 1.90 2.79 -15.25
N VAL A 286 0.80 2.66 -16.00
CA VAL A 286 -0.54 2.36 -15.44
C VAL A 286 -1.15 1.10 -16.04
N HIS A 287 -2.07 0.49 -15.31
CA HIS A 287 -2.99 -0.52 -15.83
C HIS A 287 -4.43 -0.01 -15.77
N VAL A 288 -5.14 -0.06 -16.89
CA VAL A 288 -6.58 0.22 -16.99
C VAL A 288 -7.32 -1.11 -17.12
N PRO A 289 -8.03 -1.61 -16.07
CA PRO A 289 -8.61 -2.95 -16.05
C PRO A 289 -9.68 -3.18 -17.13
N GLY A 290 -9.27 -3.78 -18.25
CA GLY A 290 -10.14 -4.02 -19.41
C GLY A 290 -9.66 -3.40 -20.71
N VAL A 291 -8.63 -2.56 -20.65
CA VAL A 291 -7.94 -2.01 -21.82
C VAL A 291 -6.55 -2.66 -21.91
N GLY A 292 -5.62 -2.28 -21.04
CA GLY A 292 -4.26 -2.79 -21.07
C GLY A 292 -3.36 -2.19 -19.99
N ASP A 293 -2.06 -2.47 -20.11
CA ASP A 293 -1.02 -1.64 -19.51
C ASP A 293 -0.79 -0.48 -20.50
N LEU A 294 -0.75 0.77 -20.00
CA LEU A 294 -0.64 2.00 -20.78
C LEU A 294 0.32 2.98 -20.10
N ASP A 295 0.80 3.96 -20.86
CA ASP A 295 1.79 4.93 -20.43
C ASP A 295 1.16 6.32 -20.32
N VAL A 296 1.47 7.01 -19.22
CA VAL A 296 1.00 8.37 -18.97
C VAL A 296 1.96 9.36 -19.64
N ALA A 297 1.44 10.12 -20.59
CA ALA A 297 2.20 11.16 -21.30
C ALA A 297 2.32 12.44 -20.46
N GLU A 298 1.24 12.87 -19.82
CA GLU A 298 1.17 14.10 -19.01
C GLU A 298 0.18 13.94 -17.85
N ILE A 299 0.45 14.65 -16.75
CA ILE A 299 -0.46 14.79 -15.60
C ILE A 299 -0.55 16.26 -15.25
N GLU A 300 -1.76 16.78 -15.09
CA GLU A 300 -2.02 18.15 -14.64
C GLU A 300 -2.89 18.11 -13.37
N ALA A 301 -2.48 18.86 -12.35
CA ALA A 301 -3.30 19.09 -11.17
C ALA A 301 -4.33 20.20 -11.45
N LEU A 302 -5.61 19.90 -11.22
CA LEU A 302 -6.72 20.82 -11.45
C LEU A 302 -7.41 21.21 -10.14
N PRO A 303 -8.04 22.39 -10.05
CA PRO A 303 -8.87 22.76 -8.92
C PRO A 303 -9.97 21.72 -8.64
N ASP A 304 -10.23 21.43 -7.36
CA ASP A 304 -11.24 20.47 -6.95
C ASP A 304 -12.67 20.93 -7.36
N PRO A 305 -13.44 20.15 -8.15
CA PRO A 305 -14.81 20.48 -8.52
C PRO A 305 -15.84 20.25 -7.39
N CYS A 306 -15.46 19.65 -6.26
CA CYS A 306 -16.27 19.51 -5.05
C CYS A 306 -15.50 19.91 -3.76
N PRO A 307 -15.03 21.17 -3.67
CA PRO A 307 -14.17 21.62 -2.58
C PRO A 307 -14.86 21.45 -1.23
N THR A 308 -14.19 20.78 -0.29
CA THR A 308 -14.77 20.68 1.05
C THR A 308 -14.71 22.03 1.76
N PRO A 309 -15.75 22.41 2.54
CA PRO A 309 -15.71 23.60 3.40
C PRO A 309 -14.66 23.59 4.52
N TYR A 310 -13.61 22.76 4.44
CA TYR A 310 -12.56 22.64 5.44
C TYR A 310 -11.63 23.85 5.45
N PHE A 311 -11.27 24.41 4.29
CA PHE A 311 -10.51 25.66 4.23
C PHE A 311 -11.29 26.82 4.85
N GLN A 312 -12.57 26.94 4.53
CA GLN A 312 -13.50 27.87 5.20
C GLN A 312 -13.57 27.59 6.73
N GLN A 313 -13.44 26.34 7.19
CA GLN A 313 -13.35 26.03 8.63
C GLN A 313 -12.01 26.40 9.26
N ALA A 314 -10.92 26.40 8.50
CA ALA A 314 -9.59 26.81 8.97
C ALA A 314 -9.54 28.34 9.12
N GLN A 315 -10.08 29.07 8.14
CA GLN A 315 -10.34 30.51 8.19
C GLN A 315 -11.30 30.87 9.33
N GLU A 316 -12.51 30.27 9.41
CA GLU A 316 -13.46 30.40 10.54
C GLU A 316 -12.77 30.19 11.92
N LYS A 317 -11.77 29.30 12.00
CA LYS A 317 -11.03 28.98 13.23
C LYS A 317 -9.93 30.01 13.53
N ALA A 318 -9.23 30.53 12.54
CA ALA A 318 -8.22 31.59 12.71
C ALA A 318 -8.88 32.91 13.11
N GLU A 319 -9.99 33.26 12.44
CA GLU A 319 -10.85 34.42 12.72
C GLU A 319 -11.67 34.30 14.03
N GLY A 320 -11.48 33.22 14.82
CA GLY A 320 -12.15 33.02 16.10
C GLY A 320 -13.68 32.82 16.06
N THR A 321 -14.31 32.71 14.88
CA THR A 321 -15.77 32.72 14.77
C THR A 321 -16.44 31.41 15.27
N LYS A 322 -17.71 31.53 15.71
CA LYS A 322 -18.44 30.45 16.39
C LYS A 322 -18.76 29.27 15.44
N LYS A 323 -17.87 28.26 15.43
CA LYS A 323 -17.92 26.98 14.67
C LYS A 323 -19.34 26.47 14.37
N ARG A 324 -19.84 26.79 13.16
CA ARG A 324 -21.13 26.30 12.67
C ARG A 324 -21.07 24.80 12.34
N ARG A 325 -21.81 23.98 13.10
CA ARG A 325 -21.86 22.50 12.97
C ARG A 325 -22.79 21.98 11.86
N ARG A 326 -23.54 22.84 11.16
CA ARG A 326 -24.42 22.47 10.03
C ARG A 326 -23.75 22.85 8.71
N LEU A 327 -24.00 22.06 7.67
CA LEU A 327 -23.62 22.36 6.28
C LEU A 327 -24.64 23.35 5.69
N GLY A 328 -24.17 24.38 4.99
CA GLY A 328 -25.03 25.36 4.28
C GLY A 328 -25.74 24.77 3.06
N GLU A 329 -26.64 25.52 2.41
CA GLU A 329 -27.24 25.11 1.12
C GLU A 329 -26.19 25.13 0.00
N LYS A 330 -25.51 26.27 -0.19
CA LYS A 330 -24.42 26.48 -1.16
C LYS A 330 -23.25 25.47 -1.01
N GLN A 331 -23.11 24.83 0.16
CA GLN A 331 -22.04 23.87 0.46
C GLN A 331 -22.40 22.41 0.11
N LYS A 332 -23.57 22.15 -0.49
CA LYS A 332 -24.04 20.80 -0.91
C LYS A 332 -23.75 20.52 -2.39
N VAL A 333 -22.50 20.75 -2.80
CA VAL A 333 -22.08 20.62 -4.20
C VAL A 333 -22.17 19.16 -4.67
N ILE A 334 -22.46 19.00 -5.96
CA ILE A 334 -22.48 17.75 -6.70
C ILE A 334 -21.58 17.87 -7.92
N TYR A 335 -20.84 16.80 -8.24
CA TYR A 335 -20.08 16.67 -9.47
C TYR A 335 -20.30 15.26 -10.04
N ALA A 336 -20.80 15.20 -11.28
CA ALA A 336 -21.18 13.96 -11.96
C ALA A 336 -21.21 14.16 -13.48
N PRO A 337 -20.06 14.37 -14.15
CA PRO A 337 -20.00 14.83 -15.53
C PRO A 337 -20.51 13.80 -16.56
N MET A 338 -20.63 12.51 -16.19
CA MET A 338 -21.24 11.45 -17.00
C MET A 338 -22.74 11.24 -16.73
N SER A 339 -23.35 12.04 -15.85
CA SER A 339 -24.78 11.97 -15.50
C SER A 339 -25.51 13.23 -15.95
N ASP A 340 -26.84 13.14 -16.08
CA ASP A 340 -27.71 14.32 -16.07
C ASP A 340 -27.54 15.08 -14.73
N VAL A 341 -27.12 16.34 -14.80
CA VAL A 341 -27.12 17.25 -13.65
C VAL A 341 -27.97 18.50 -13.96
N GLY A 342 -29.27 18.39 -13.70
CA GLY A 342 -30.21 19.52 -13.71
C GLY A 342 -31.07 19.64 -14.96
N GLY A 343 -31.07 18.62 -15.82
CA GLY A 343 -31.63 18.63 -17.18
C GLY A 343 -30.56 18.68 -18.26
N VAL A 344 -29.26 18.54 -17.93
CA VAL A 344 -28.15 18.60 -18.89
C VAL A 344 -27.30 17.34 -18.78
N LEU A 345 -27.23 16.57 -19.87
CA LEU A 345 -26.38 15.39 -20.04
C LEU A 345 -25.32 15.69 -21.10
N VAL A 346 -24.05 15.65 -20.69
CA VAL A 346 -22.91 15.76 -21.61
C VAL A 346 -22.52 14.34 -22.03
N ASP A 347 -22.63 14.05 -23.32
CA ASP A 347 -22.01 12.88 -23.97
C ASP A 347 -20.68 13.31 -24.63
N LYS A 348 -19.99 12.41 -25.34
CA LYS A 348 -18.65 12.67 -25.93
C LYS A 348 -18.61 13.97 -26.76
N ASP A 349 -19.51 14.07 -27.73
CA ASP A 349 -19.50 15.10 -28.79
C ASP A 349 -20.76 15.97 -28.79
N ALA A 350 -21.71 15.70 -27.88
CA ALA A 350 -23.05 16.31 -27.87
C ALA A 350 -23.55 16.59 -26.45
N VAL A 351 -24.28 17.69 -26.29
CA VAL A 351 -24.94 18.06 -25.02
C VAL A 351 -26.44 17.96 -25.20
N TYR A 352 -27.06 16.99 -24.50
CA TYR A 352 -28.50 16.77 -24.50
C TYR A 352 -29.15 17.55 -23.35
N ILE A 353 -30.19 18.32 -23.64
CA ILE A 353 -30.89 19.16 -22.64
C ILE A 353 -32.37 18.77 -22.56
N ASP A 354 -32.80 18.26 -21.40
CA ASP A 354 -34.19 17.89 -21.07
C ASP A 354 -34.97 19.12 -20.56
N VAL A 355 -35.52 19.89 -21.51
CA VAL A 355 -36.43 21.01 -21.23
C VAL A 355 -37.85 20.47 -21.02
N LYS A 356 -38.42 20.68 -19.83
CA LYS A 356 -39.72 20.11 -19.41
C LYS A 356 -40.95 20.73 -20.09
N SER A 357 -40.75 21.45 -21.18
CA SER A 357 -41.76 22.12 -21.99
C SER A 357 -41.31 22.13 -23.45
N ASN A 358 -41.91 21.26 -24.27
CA ASN A 358 -41.78 21.29 -25.72
C ASN A 358 -42.60 22.48 -26.27
N THR A 359 -42.01 23.67 -26.29
CA THR A 359 -42.59 24.90 -26.88
C THR A 359 -41.80 25.43 -28.07
N PHE A 360 -40.79 24.70 -28.55
CA PHE A 360 -39.85 25.15 -29.60
C PHE A 360 -39.68 24.17 -30.77
N ASP A 361 -40.50 23.11 -30.85
CA ASP A 361 -40.49 22.19 -31.99
C ASP A 361 -41.12 22.88 -33.23
N ALA A 362 -40.30 23.21 -34.22
CA ALA A 362 -40.73 23.98 -35.40
C ALA A 362 -41.83 23.28 -36.22
N GLU A 363 -41.84 21.94 -36.24
CA GLU A 363 -42.79 21.10 -36.97
C GLU A 363 -44.15 20.91 -36.26
N ASP A 364 -44.30 21.34 -35.00
CA ASP A 364 -45.52 21.11 -34.21
C ASP A 364 -46.48 22.31 -34.29
N ASP A 365 -47.25 22.37 -35.37
CA ASP A 365 -48.19 23.46 -35.70
C ASP A 365 -49.47 23.48 -34.83
N GLU A 366 -49.75 22.47 -33.99
CA GLU A 366 -50.97 22.40 -33.18
C GLU A 366 -50.88 23.14 -31.82
N THR A 367 -49.76 23.82 -31.54
CA THR A 367 -49.51 24.56 -30.29
C THR A 367 -49.84 26.05 -30.37
N GLU A 368 -50.46 26.63 -29.33
CA GLU A 368 -50.66 28.08 -29.20
C GLU A 368 -49.32 28.80 -28.90
N ARG A 369 -48.48 28.98 -29.93
CA ARG A 369 -47.18 29.66 -29.82
C ARG A 369 -47.35 31.14 -29.44
N GLY A 370 -46.64 31.59 -28.41
CA GLY A 370 -46.59 33.01 -28.02
C GLY A 370 -45.79 33.85 -29.02
N LEU A 371 -46.02 35.18 -29.03
CA LEU A 371 -45.39 36.09 -30.01
C LEU A 371 -43.85 36.05 -29.98
N GLY A 372 -43.24 35.83 -28.80
CA GLY A 372 -41.79 35.64 -28.67
C GLY A 372 -41.30 34.28 -29.14
N GLU A 373 -42.11 33.22 -29.03
CA GLU A 373 -41.79 31.87 -29.52
C GLU A 373 -41.89 31.84 -31.05
N GLN A 374 -42.94 32.45 -31.62
CA GLN A 374 -43.08 32.64 -33.05
C GLN A 374 -41.95 33.49 -33.64
N MET A 375 -41.49 34.52 -32.94
CA MET A 375 -40.32 35.32 -33.32
C MET A 375 -39.03 34.48 -33.27
N MET A 376 -38.82 33.64 -32.25
CA MET A 376 -37.65 32.77 -32.13
C MET A 376 -37.59 31.72 -33.26
N VAL A 377 -38.72 31.05 -33.55
CA VAL A 377 -38.80 30.08 -34.67
C VAL A 377 -38.60 30.79 -36.02
N GLY A 378 -39.14 32.02 -36.18
CA GLY A 378 -38.90 32.85 -37.37
C GLY A 378 -37.43 33.23 -37.56
N LEU A 379 -36.72 33.60 -36.49
CA LEU A 379 -35.28 33.88 -36.51
C LEU A 379 -34.46 32.63 -36.80
N GLN A 380 -34.84 31.46 -36.27
CA GLN A 380 -34.17 30.19 -36.54
C GLN A 380 -34.27 29.75 -38.02
N GLY A 381 -35.33 30.15 -38.73
CA GLY A 381 -35.45 29.99 -40.18
C GLY A 381 -34.76 31.09 -41.00
N GLY A 382 -34.37 32.20 -40.37
CA GLY A 382 -33.80 33.38 -41.03
C GLY A 382 -32.33 33.22 -41.39
N ARG A 383 -32.03 32.86 -42.64
CA ARG A 383 -30.65 32.70 -43.16
C ARG A 383 -29.95 34.00 -43.63
N ARG A 384 -30.59 35.17 -43.50
CA ARG A 384 -29.97 36.47 -43.82
C ARG A 384 -29.03 36.91 -42.70
N VAL A 385 -27.94 37.59 -43.03
CA VAL A 385 -27.04 38.14 -41.99
C VAL A 385 -27.66 39.39 -41.38
N LEU A 386 -27.56 39.53 -40.05
CA LEU A 386 -28.11 40.69 -39.35
C LEU A 386 -27.25 41.94 -39.68
N GLY A 387 -27.83 42.88 -40.44
CA GLY A 387 -27.12 44.05 -40.99
C GLY A 387 -26.81 43.97 -42.48
N GLU A 388 -27.24 42.91 -43.18
CA GLU A 388 -27.14 42.77 -44.63
C GLU A 388 -28.25 43.58 -45.35
N ASP A 389 -28.02 44.88 -45.52
CA ASP A 389 -28.94 45.75 -46.24
C ASP A 389 -28.90 45.50 -47.76
N GLU A 390 -29.81 44.65 -48.25
CA GLU A 390 -30.16 44.49 -49.69
C GLU A 390 -30.50 45.84 -50.37
N GLN A 391 -30.71 46.90 -49.60
CA GLN A 391 -31.19 48.20 -50.03
C GLN A 391 -30.30 49.34 -49.52
N GLY A 392 -29.15 49.54 -50.19
CA GLY A 392 -28.18 50.58 -49.88
C GLY A 392 -28.75 51.98 -49.61
N ILE A 393 -28.02 52.77 -48.83
CA ILE A 393 -28.48 54.04 -48.27
C ILE A 393 -28.66 55.08 -49.38
N SER A 394 -29.81 55.76 -49.38
CA SER A 394 -30.12 56.87 -50.30
C SER A 394 -29.75 58.21 -49.66
N LEU A 395 -28.78 58.92 -50.24
CA LEU A 395 -28.29 60.21 -49.72
C LEU A 395 -29.35 61.34 -49.76
N PHE A 396 -30.37 61.21 -50.61
CA PHE A 396 -31.51 62.13 -50.71
C PHE A 396 -32.78 61.36 -51.10
N GLU A 397 -33.97 61.96 -50.90
CA GLU A 397 -35.29 61.35 -51.17
C GLU A 397 -35.49 60.82 -52.61
N LYS A 398 -34.66 61.29 -53.56
CA LYS A 398 -34.59 60.79 -54.96
C LYS A 398 -33.16 60.55 -55.44
N GLY A 399 -32.21 60.42 -54.51
CA GLY A 399 -30.81 60.11 -54.80
C GLY A 399 -30.61 58.64 -55.17
N GLY A 400 -29.52 58.35 -55.89
CA GLY A 400 -29.08 56.97 -56.08
C GLY A 400 -28.73 56.32 -54.75
N LYS A 401 -28.98 55.00 -54.64
CA LYS A 401 -28.54 54.19 -53.50
C LYS A 401 -27.07 53.82 -53.68
N VAL A 402 -26.25 54.03 -52.65
CA VAL A 402 -24.85 53.62 -52.66
C VAL A 402 -24.74 52.18 -52.17
N GLN A 403 -23.94 51.37 -52.86
CA GLN A 403 -23.68 49.97 -52.57
C GLN A 403 -22.24 49.70 -53.03
N ASP A 404 -21.36 49.30 -52.12
CA ASP A 404 -19.94 49.16 -52.42
C ASP A 404 -19.65 47.99 -53.38
N LEU A 405 -18.57 48.13 -54.14
CA LEU A 405 -18.19 47.24 -55.23
C LEU A 405 -17.10 46.27 -54.78
N GLU A 406 -17.28 44.98 -55.04
CA GLU A 406 -16.20 43.98 -54.93
C GLU A 406 -15.31 44.01 -56.17
N ASP A 407 -13.99 43.90 -55.96
CA ASP A 407 -13.00 43.73 -57.03
C ASP A 407 -13.14 42.35 -57.71
N GLN A 408 -13.30 42.32 -59.04
CA GLN A 408 -13.13 41.08 -59.83
C GLN A 408 -12.32 41.29 -61.12
N ASP A 409 -11.22 40.55 -61.15
CA ASP A 409 -10.53 39.91 -62.27
C ASP A 409 -9.79 40.73 -63.35
N GLU A 410 -8.54 40.29 -63.56
CA GLU A 410 -7.60 40.72 -64.57
C GLU A 410 -7.96 40.16 -65.97
N GLU A 411 -7.70 40.92 -67.04
CA GLU A 411 -6.62 40.55 -67.98
C GLU A 411 -6.42 41.55 -69.15
N LYS A 412 -5.14 41.68 -69.55
CA LYS A 412 -4.62 42.06 -70.89
C LYS A 412 -4.83 43.50 -71.41
N GLY A 413 -3.74 44.28 -71.34
CA GLY A 413 -3.21 44.94 -72.55
C GLY A 413 -2.50 46.29 -72.38
N GLU A 414 -1.18 46.26 -72.19
CA GLU A 414 -0.21 47.38 -72.41
C GLU A 414 -0.41 48.62 -71.49
N ASP A 415 0.61 49.34 -70.99
CA ASP A 415 2.07 49.30 -71.21
C ASP A 415 2.82 49.87 -69.98
N GLY A 416 4.16 49.75 -69.93
CA GLY A 416 5.01 50.74 -69.24
C GLY A 416 5.58 50.46 -67.83
N VAL A 417 6.76 49.83 -67.80
CA VAL A 417 7.89 50.07 -66.85
C VAL A 417 7.74 49.66 -65.36
N LYS A 418 8.83 49.09 -64.82
CA LYS A 418 9.01 48.73 -63.40
C LYS A 418 9.59 49.90 -62.60
N ASP A 419 9.31 49.96 -61.30
CA ASP A 419 10.34 50.39 -60.33
C ASP A 419 10.32 49.51 -59.06
N THR A 420 11.43 49.52 -58.33
CA THR A 420 11.74 48.58 -57.23
C THR A 420 12.16 49.34 -55.97
N GLY A 421 11.27 49.39 -54.96
CA GLY A 421 11.37 50.35 -53.85
C GLY A 421 11.01 49.83 -52.46
N ARG A 422 11.59 48.68 -52.06
CA ARG A 422 12.21 48.48 -50.72
C ARG A 422 11.54 49.17 -49.51
N VAL A 423 10.54 48.51 -48.92
CA VAL A 423 9.97 48.92 -47.62
C VAL A 423 11.02 48.76 -46.50
N GLY A 424 11.46 49.88 -45.91
CA GLY A 424 12.41 49.87 -44.80
C GLY A 424 12.86 51.28 -44.40
N HIS A 425 12.10 51.93 -43.52
CA HIS A 425 12.38 53.31 -43.09
C HIS A 425 13.02 53.40 -41.69
N ARG A 426 14.08 54.21 -41.59
CA ARG A 426 14.63 54.70 -40.32
C ARG A 426 13.91 55.98 -39.87
N LYS A 427 14.06 56.31 -38.58
CA LYS A 427 13.45 57.46 -37.88
C LYS A 427 13.70 58.80 -38.59
N ALA A 428 12.72 59.71 -38.48
CA ALA A 428 12.85 61.13 -38.84
C ALA A 428 13.19 62.02 -37.63
N ARG A 429 13.54 63.28 -37.87
CA ARG A 429 13.78 64.34 -36.86
C ARG A 429 12.58 65.30 -36.78
N MET A 430 12.41 65.95 -35.63
CA MET A 430 11.50 67.10 -35.47
C MET A 430 11.98 68.35 -36.21
N ALA A 431 11.03 69.22 -36.56
CA ALA A 431 11.19 70.63 -36.91
C ALA A 431 9.94 71.41 -36.42
N GLU A 432 10.01 72.74 -36.37
CA GLU A 432 9.14 73.60 -35.56
C GLU A 432 8.06 74.40 -36.34
N ARG A 433 6.83 74.44 -35.78
CA ARG A 433 6.12 75.66 -35.31
C ARG A 433 5.32 76.62 -36.27
N ASN A 434 4.02 76.80 -35.90
CA ASN A 434 3.07 77.95 -36.04
C ASN A 434 2.41 78.36 -37.38
N GLY A 435 1.20 78.97 -37.25
CA GLY A 435 0.36 79.62 -38.29
C GLY A 435 -0.78 78.70 -38.77
N ASP A 436 -2.05 78.80 -38.38
CA ASP A 436 -2.98 79.96 -38.22
C ASP A 436 -3.29 80.63 -39.58
N GLU A 437 -4.53 81.00 -39.95
CA GLU A 437 -5.75 81.35 -39.19
C GLU A 437 -7.04 81.13 -40.08
N ASP A 438 -8.23 81.61 -39.67
CA ASP A 438 -9.48 81.87 -40.47
C ASP A 438 -10.33 80.65 -41.01
N ASP A 439 -11.69 80.64 -41.03
CA ASP A 439 -12.76 81.44 -40.38
C ASP A 439 -14.18 80.76 -40.49
N GLU A 440 -15.23 81.39 -39.92
CA GLU A 440 -16.71 81.28 -40.13
C GLU A 440 -17.61 80.23 -39.38
N GLN A 441 -18.39 80.77 -38.38
CA GLN A 441 -19.87 80.72 -38.18
C GLN A 441 -20.60 79.90 -37.04
N GLU A 442 -21.39 80.66 -36.23
CA GLU A 442 -22.51 80.33 -35.25
C GLU A 442 -22.19 79.41 -34.01
N ASP A 443 -22.43 79.70 -32.71
CA ASP A 443 -23.19 80.71 -31.89
C ASP A 443 -24.72 80.47 -31.74
N GLU A 444 -25.44 80.49 -30.58
CA GLU A 444 -25.21 80.81 -29.13
C GLU A 444 -25.28 79.51 -28.23
N GLY A 445 -25.24 79.44 -26.87
CA GLY A 445 -25.01 80.36 -25.73
C GLY A 445 -25.61 79.88 -24.36
N PHE A 446 -25.09 80.38 -23.22
CA PHE A 446 -25.59 80.27 -21.79
C PHE A 446 -25.48 78.89 -21.04
N GLU A 447 -24.95 78.84 -19.80
CA GLU A 447 -25.54 78.99 -18.45
C GLU A 447 -26.00 77.63 -17.85
N SER A 448 -26.83 77.58 -16.80
CA SER A 448 -27.01 76.39 -15.94
C SER A 448 -28.16 75.46 -16.33
N GLY A 449 -27.92 74.14 -16.29
CA GLY A 449 -28.44 73.18 -15.31
C GLY A 449 -29.96 72.97 -15.20
N GLU A 450 -30.38 71.69 -15.29
CA GLU A 450 -31.77 71.22 -15.53
C GLU A 450 -32.29 71.65 -16.91
N SER A 451 -32.85 70.80 -17.76
CA SER A 451 -32.99 69.32 -17.75
C SER A 451 -33.03 68.85 -19.22
N ASP A 452 -32.54 67.67 -19.60
CA ASP A 452 -32.95 66.36 -19.04
C ASP A 452 -31.87 65.25 -19.20
N ASP A 453 -30.53 65.44 -19.06
CA ASP A 453 -29.70 66.54 -18.51
C ASP A 453 -28.23 66.52 -19.08
N GLU A 454 -27.42 67.55 -18.75
CA GLU A 454 -26.19 68.10 -19.41
C GLU A 454 -24.90 67.29 -19.77
N ALA A 455 -24.15 67.85 -20.77
CA ALA A 455 -22.68 68.10 -20.90
C ALA A 455 -21.58 67.02 -21.22
N ASP A 456 -21.32 66.79 -22.52
CA ASP A 456 -20.15 67.19 -23.37
C ASP A 456 -18.62 66.93 -23.05
N LEU A 457 -17.80 67.07 -24.13
CA LEU A 457 -16.35 67.38 -24.28
C LEU A 457 -15.22 66.30 -24.32
N GLU A 458 -15.11 65.68 -25.51
CA GLU A 458 -13.94 65.44 -26.40
C GLU A 458 -12.43 65.23 -25.98
N ARG A 459 -11.70 64.59 -26.93
CA ARG A 459 -10.24 64.64 -27.26
C ARG A 459 -9.12 63.95 -26.45
N LEU A 460 -8.80 62.72 -26.92
CA LEU A 460 -7.56 62.33 -27.64
C LEU A 460 -6.13 62.82 -27.23
N GLN A 461 -5.23 61.82 -27.23
CA GLN A 461 -3.86 61.76 -27.82
C GLN A 461 -2.57 62.00 -26.99
N GLN A 462 -1.80 60.88 -26.92
CA GLN A 462 -0.34 60.76 -27.09
C GLN A 462 0.65 61.32 -26.04
N ALA A 463 1.90 60.87 -26.16
CA ALA A 463 2.99 61.11 -25.22
C ALA A 463 4.33 61.19 -25.96
N SER A 464 5.32 61.93 -25.43
CA SER A 464 6.73 61.51 -25.44
C SER A 464 7.69 62.44 -24.65
N GLU A 465 8.49 61.82 -23.77
CA GLU A 465 9.92 62.01 -23.49
C GLU A 465 10.67 63.38 -23.62
N LYS A 466 11.32 63.75 -22.50
CA LYS A 466 12.78 64.04 -22.33
C LYS A 466 13.42 65.45 -22.55
N GLN A 467 13.71 66.08 -21.39
CA GLN A 467 15.06 66.17 -20.75
C GLN A 467 15.94 67.46 -20.91
N VAL A 468 16.68 67.75 -19.82
CA VAL A 468 17.82 68.69 -19.62
C VAL A 468 17.51 70.21 -19.58
N GLY A 469 17.87 70.91 -18.49
CA GLY A 469 17.86 72.39 -18.53
C GLY A 469 18.02 73.25 -17.25
N LYS A 470 19.01 73.00 -16.37
CA LYS A 470 19.59 73.95 -15.38
C LYS A 470 18.70 75.03 -14.68
N SER A 471 18.67 74.91 -13.35
CA SER A 471 19.09 75.93 -12.35
C SER A 471 18.12 76.96 -11.74
N ARG A 472 18.39 77.20 -10.44
CA ARG A 472 18.28 78.44 -9.64
C ARG A 472 16.93 78.89 -9.06
N LYS A 473 16.80 78.57 -7.75
CA LYS A 473 16.33 79.41 -6.63
C LYS A 473 14.95 80.10 -6.62
N GLU A 474 14.41 80.04 -5.40
CA GLU A 474 13.75 81.11 -4.63
C GLU A 474 12.22 81.23 -4.60
N LYS A 475 11.73 81.06 -3.36
CA LYS A 475 10.66 81.76 -2.65
C LYS A 475 9.22 81.22 -2.71
N ASP A 476 8.83 80.69 -1.55
CA ASP A 476 7.76 81.21 -0.69
C ASP A 476 6.41 81.52 -1.33
N LYS A 477 5.39 80.73 -0.94
CA LYS A 477 4.50 81.25 0.10
C LYS A 477 3.81 80.18 0.95
N GLU A 478 3.37 80.63 2.10
CA GLU A 478 2.97 79.88 3.28
C GLU A 478 1.59 80.39 3.77
N VAL A 479 0.99 79.68 4.74
CA VAL A 479 -0.14 80.09 5.61
C VAL A 479 -1.57 79.96 5.04
N ALA A 480 -2.44 79.35 5.87
CA ALA A 480 -3.93 79.34 5.86
C ALA A 480 -4.66 78.81 4.59
N GLY A 481 -5.57 77.83 4.65
CA GLY A 481 -6.10 77.05 5.78
C GLY A 481 -7.22 77.74 6.59
N ASP A 482 -8.34 77.05 6.82
CA ASP A 482 -8.97 76.78 8.14
C ASP A 482 -10.32 76.01 7.96
N ILE A 483 -10.91 75.55 9.08
CA ILE A 483 -12.32 75.13 9.32
C ILE A 483 -12.68 73.68 8.91
N ALA A 484 -13.29 72.82 9.75
CA ALA A 484 -13.47 72.79 11.22
C ALA A 484 -14.04 71.40 11.68
N PHE A 485 -14.24 71.26 13.00
CA PHE A 485 -14.88 70.16 13.77
C PHE A 485 -14.01 68.90 14.00
N ALA A 486 -13.58 68.55 15.22
CA ALA A 486 -14.20 68.53 16.57
C ALA A 486 -15.16 67.32 16.80
N ASP A 487 -15.28 66.74 17.99
CA ASP A 487 -14.92 67.27 19.33
C ASP A 487 -14.14 66.28 20.22
N SER A 488 -13.59 66.80 21.32
CA SER A 488 -12.95 66.01 22.38
C SER A 488 -13.94 65.60 23.47
N ASP A 489 -13.72 64.45 24.11
CA ASP A 489 -13.89 64.36 25.56
C ASP A 489 -12.92 63.35 26.16
N SER A 490 -12.45 63.63 27.37
CA SER A 490 -11.42 62.86 28.06
C SER A 490 -11.60 62.99 29.57
N ASP A 491 -12.05 61.92 30.25
CA ASP A 491 -11.91 61.88 31.70
C ASP A 491 -11.87 60.48 32.35
N LEU A 492 -11.08 60.43 33.41
CA LEU A 492 -10.93 59.50 34.55
C LEU A 492 -11.70 58.14 34.60
N GLY A 493 -11.10 57.05 35.10
CA GLY A 493 -9.74 56.89 35.68
C GLY A 493 -9.64 55.78 36.75
N SER A 494 -8.61 55.88 37.61
CA SER A 494 -8.24 54.98 38.74
C SER A 494 -7.72 53.58 38.38
N LEU A 495 -6.42 53.29 38.61
CA LEU A 495 -5.70 53.06 39.90
C LEU A 495 -5.94 51.65 40.48
N SER A 496 -4.97 51.02 41.16
CA SER A 496 -3.58 51.36 41.52
C SER A 496 -2.67 50.16 41.17
N SER A 497 -1.39 50.01 41.49
CA SER A 497 -0.31 50.68 42.26
C SER A 497 0.93 49.81 41.98
N ALA A 498 2.17 50.26 42.09
CA ALA A 498 2.73 51.51 42.57
C ALA A 498 4.11 51.66 41.89
N ASP A 499 4.46 52.90 41.57
CA ASP A 499 5.60 53.62 42.12
C ASP A 499 6.99 52.91 42.12
N GLU A 500 8.09 53.59 41.77
CA GLU A 500 8.26 55.05 41.65
C GLU A 500 9.37 55.35 40.63
N ASP A 501 9.13 56.41 39.85
CA ASP A 501 10.06 57.51 39.62
C ASP A 501 11.43 57.34 38.93
N GLN A 502 11.62 58.27 37.98
CA GLN A 502 12.79 59.16 37.84
C GLN A 502 14.11 58.57 37.28
N GLU A 503 14.90 59.33 36.50
CA GLU A 503 14.70 60.65 35.87
C GLU A 503 15.38 60.64 34.47
N LEU A 504 15.09 61.54 33.53
CA LEU A 504 15.67 62.89 33.37
C LEU A 504 17.21 62.94 33.63
N GLU A 505 17.99 63.71 32.87
CA GLU A 505 17.63 64.67 31.83
C GLU A 505 18.73 64.82 30.78
N GLU A 506 18.42 65.64 29.78
CA GLU A 506 19.35 66.50 29.06
C GLU A 506 20.42 67.08 30.03
N ASP A 507 21.70 67.12 29.69
CA ASP A 507 22.23 68.15 28.78
C ASP A 507 23.61 67.77 28.20
N ASP A 508 24.02 68.52 27.18
CA ASP A 508 25.43 68.63 26.76
C ASP A 508 26.22 69.48 27.78
N GLU A 509 27.36 69.01 28.31
CA GLU A 509 28.34 69.90 28.95
C GLU A 509 29.79 69.36 28.82
N ASP A 510 30.57 70.07 28.01
CA ASP A 510 32.01 70.40 28.09
C ASP A 510 33.00 69.52 28.91
N ASP A 511 34.06 69.03 28.24
CA ASP A 511 35.44 69.04 28.79
C ASP A 511 36.51 69.14 27.68
N ASP A 512 36.81 70.39 27.28
CA ASP A 512 38.17 70.94 27.20
C ASP A 512 39.31 70.10 26.58
N GLY A 513 39.11 69.64 25.34
CA GLY A 513 40.18 69.07 24.50
C GLY A 513 41.08 70.09 23.77
N GLU A 514 41.22 71.32 24.26
CA GLU A 514 41.84 72.44 23.52
C GLU A 514 43.39 72.35 23.42
N LEU A 515 43.92 72.19 22.19
CA LEU A 515 45.23 72.70 21.76
C LEU A 515 45.25 73.04 20.25
N GLU A 516 44.93 74.31 19.93
CA GLU A 516 45.24 75.11 18.72
C GLU A 516 44.85 74.62 17.28
N ASP A 517 43.97 75.42 16.65
CA ASP A 517 43.87 75.85 15.22
C ASP A 517 43.46 74.89 14.07
N GLY A 518 42.47 75.28 13.23
CA GLY A 518 42.21 74.54 11.95
C GLY A 518 41.04 74.85 10.96
N ASP A 519 40.12 75.79 11.19
CA ASP A 519 39.11 76.36 10.22
C ASP A 519 37.95 75.51 9.57
N GLU A 520 36.70 75.94 9.84
CA GLU A 520 35.48 76.12 8.98
C GLU A 520 34.67 74.95 8.29
N ASP A 521 33.47 74.71 8.85
CA ASP A 521 32.10 74.81 8.23
C ASP A 521 31.23 73.66 7.60
N GLU A 522 29.94 73.68 8.03
CA GLU A 522 28.62 73.30 7.44
C GLU A 522 28.24 71.85 6.97
N ASP A 523 27.57 71.10 7.87
CA ASP A 523 26.13 70.71 7.86
C ASP A 523 25.42 69.92 6.69
N GLY A 524 24.51 68.99 7.08
CA GLY A 524 23.27 68.65 6.34
C GLY A 524 23.13 67.38 5.45
N GLY A 525 22.07 66.56 5.68
CA GLY A 525 21.18 66.10 4.57
C GLY A 525 20.91 64.59 4.28
N GLU A 526 19.62 64.21 4.43
CA GLU A 526 18.80 63.26 3.64
C GLU A 526 18.97 61.70 3.64
N LEU A 527 17.86 61.00 3.34
CA LEU A 527 17.66 59.54 3.46
C LEU A 527 18.18 58.74 2.24
N ARG A 528 19.44 58.29 2.32
CA ARG A 528 20.16 57.56 1.24
C ARG A 528 19.69 56.13 0.92
N TRP A 529 18.49 55.67 1.34
CA TRP A 529 18.10 54.25 1.13
C TRP A 529 17.81 53.88 -0.34
N LYS A 530 17.51 54.87 -1.19
CA LYS A 530 17.36 54.71 -2.65
C LYS A 530 18.67 54.93 -3.41
N ASP A 531 19.60 55.67 -2.82
CA ASP A 531 20.94 55.83 -3.40
C ASP A 531 21.65 54.49 -3.39
N ARG A 532 22.29 54.18 -4.52
CA ARG A 532 22.86 52.85 -4.78
C ARG A 532 21.84 51.71 -4.75
N LEU A 533 20.52 51.92 -4.82
CA LEU A 533 19.56 50.80 -4.97
C LEU A 533 19.82 50.04 -6.29
N ALA A 534 20.10 50.76 -7.38
CA ALA A 534 20.48 50.17 -8.65
C ALA A 534 21.84 49.44 -8.59
N GLU A 535 22.85 50.01 -7.92
CA GLU A 535 24.15 49.36 -7.71
C GLU A 535 24.05 48.14 -6.80
N ARG A 536 23.27 48.19 -5.71
CA ARG A 536 22.98 47.02 -4.86
C ARG A 536 22.23 45.95 -5.65
N ALA A 537 21.25 46.32 -6.47
CA ALA A 537 20.58 45.36 -7.36
C ALA A 537 21.58 44.74 -8.36
N GLN A 538 22.44 45.53 -8.99
CA GLN A 538 23.47 45.02 -9.90
C GLN A 538 24.53 44.17 -9.19
N ALA A 539 24.95 44.51 -7.97
CA ALA A 539 25.86 43.69 -7.16
C ALA A 539 25.22 42.36 -6.72
N MET A 540 23.94 42.37 -6.35
CA MET A 540 23.17 41.19 -5.97
C MET A 540 22.77 40.31 -7.17
N HIS A 541 22.66 40.88 -8.38
CA HIS A 541 22.43 40.13 -9.62
C HIS A 541 23.74 39.64 -10.27
N GLY A 542 24.83 40.39 -10.17
CA GLY A 542 26.13 40.07 -10.75
C GLY A 542 26.90 38.99 -9.97
N ARG A 543 26.80 39.00 -8.63
CA ARG A 543 27.32 37.90 -7.80
C ARG A 543 26.25 36.82 -7.60
N LYS A 544 26.18 35.86 -8.53
CA LYS A 544 25.56 34.56 -8.23
C LYS A 544 26.19 33.99 -6.97
N GLN A 545 25.40 33.74 -5.93
CA GLN A 545 25.92 33.13 -4.70
C GLN A 545 26.22 31.64 -4.95
N PRO A 546 27.47 31.19 -4.75
CA PRO A 546 27.82 29.79 -4.94
C PRO A 546 27.16 28.92 -3.85
N TYR A 547 27.08 27.62 -4.11
CA TYR A 547 26.57 26.61 -3.19
C TYR A 547 25.07 26.71 -2.83
N ARG A 548 24.27 27.50 -3.55
CA ARG A 548 22.82 27.62 -3.30
C ARG A 548 22.08 26.29 -3.56
N VAL A 549 21.46 25.73 -2.52
CA VAL A 549 20.76 24.41 -2.58
C VAL A 549 19.63 24.38 -3.63
N ALA A 550 18.87 25.47 -3.76
CA ALA A 550 17.80 25.57 -4.76
C ALA A 550 18.31 25.63 -6.22
N GLU A 551 19.54 26.11 -6.45
CA GLU A 551 20.16 26.12 -7.78
C GLU A 551 20.73 24.73 -8.11
N LEU A 552 21.36 24.06 -7.13
CA LEU A 552 21.75 22.63 -7.26
C LEU A 552 20.54 21.75 -7.58
N ALA A 553 19.44 21.89 -6.84
CA ALA A 553 18.23 21.09 -7.04
C ALA A 553 17.59 21.31 -8.43
N ARG A 554 17.87 22.43 -9.10
CA ARG A 554 17.50 22.67 -10.50
C ARG A 554 18.49 22.01 -11.46
N LEU A 555 19.79 22.27 -11.28
CA LEU A 555 20.87 21.79 -12.15
C LEU A 555 21.04 20.26 -12.13
N MET A 556 20.75 19.60 -11.00
CA MET A 556 20.80 18.13 -10.85
C MET A 556 19.84 17.34 -11.76
N TYR A 557 18.87 18.02 -12.38
CA TYR A 557 17.87 17.43 -13.26
C TYR A 557 17.81 18.18 -14.61
N ASP A 558 18.94 18.73 -15.04
CA ASP A 558 19.10 19.39 -16.33
C ASP A 558 19.96 18.50 -17.23
N ASP A 559 19.31 17.61 -18.00
CA ASP A 559 19.95 16.62 -18.88
C ASP A 559 20.83 17.26 -19.98
N MET A 560 20.80 18.58 -20.12
CA MET A 560 21.65 19.37 -21.03
C MET A 560 23.05 19.68 -20.47
N LEU A 561 23.32 19.38 -19.20
CA LEU A 561 24.59 19.68 -18.51
C LEU A 561 25.25 18.41 -17.97
N SER A 562 26.56 18.25 -18.17
CA SER A 562 27.30 17.17 -17.52
C SER A 562 27.41 17.38 -16.00
N THR A 563 27.58 16.32 -15.23
CA THR A 563 27.69 16.42 -13.76
C THR A 563 28.86 17.32 -13.32
N ALA A 564 29.96 17.33 -14.09
CA ALA A 564 31.09 18.22 -13.90
C ALA A 564 30.73 19.69 -14.18
N GLN A 565 29.99 19.98 -15.26
CA GLN A 565 29.50 21.34 -15.57
C GLN A 565 28.49 21.84 -14.53
N VAL A 566 27.60 20.96 -14.04
CA VAL A 566 26.69 21.25 -12.91
C VAL A 566 27.49 21.65 -11.68
N LEU A 567 28.56 20.93 -11.35
CA LEU A 567 29.44 21.25 -10.22
C LEU A 567 30.18 22.58 -10.41
N ARG A 568 30.79 22.85 -11.58
CA ARG A 568 31.43 24.15 -11.88
C ARG A 568 30.44 25.31 -11.70
N LYS A 569 29.29 25.22 -12.35
CA LYS A 569 28.23 26.26 -12.31
C LYS A 569 27.62 26.45 -10.93
N TRP A 570 27.52 25.38 -10.11
CA TRP A 570 27.03 25.49 -8.73
C TRP A 570 28.06 26.09 -7.76
N LYS A 571 29.37 25.90 -8.00
CA LYS A 571 30.44 26.60 -7.27
C LYS A 571 30.62 28.05 -7.71
N GLY A 572 30.01 28.49 -8.81
CA GLY A 572 30.28 29.80 -9.42
C GLY A 572 31.59 29.88 -10.21
N GLU A 573 32.18 28.74 -10.59
CA GLU A 573 33.25 28.69 -11.59
C GLU A 573 32.62 28.98 -12.97
N GLY A 574 33.05 30.06 -13.64
CA GLY A 574 32.45 30.55 -14.89
C GLY A 574 32.81 29.71 -16.13
N ASP A 575 32.03 29.84 -17.20
CA ASP A 575 32.30 29.22 -18.52
C ASP A 575 33.30 30.07 -19.38
N ASP A 576 33.94 31.09 -18.79
CA ASP A 576 34.73 32.10 -19.48
C ASP A 576 36.17 31.62 -19.87
N GLU A 577 36.30 30.55 -20.66
CA GLU A 577 37.53 30.28 -21.44
C GLU A 577 37.42 29.26 -22.61
N ASP A 578 36.34 28.46 -22.73
CA ASP A 578 36.29 27.31 -23.66
C ASP A 578 35.57 27.57 -25.02
N VAL A 579 35.28 28.82 -25.43
CA VAL A 579 34.59 29.11 -26.72
C VAL A 579 35.12 30.37 -27.45
N GLU A 580 36.41 30.39 -27.85
CA GLU A 580 36.88 31.09 -29.07
C GLU A 580 38.39 30.83 -29.32
N ASN A 581 38.72 29.85 -30.17
CA ASN A 581 39.89 29.85 -31.09
C ASN A 581 39.94 28.54 -31.89
N ASP A 582 39.39 28.55 -33.11
CA ASP A 582 39.50 27.44 -34.08
C ASP A 582 39.66 28.03 -35.49
N SER A 583 40.80 28.71 -35.71
CA SER A 583 41.25 29.25 -37.00
C SER A 583 42.76 29.52 -36.97
N ASP A 584 43.47 29.16 -38.05
CA ASP A 584 44.94 29.10 -38.13
C ASP A 584 45.61 30.47 -38.37
N GLU A 585 46.81 30.68 -37.80
CA GLU A 585 47.90 31.45 -38.44
C GLU A 585 49.26 31.00 -37.87
N ASP A 586 50.25 30.74 -38.75
CA ASP A 586 51.59 30.22 -38.40
C ASP A 586 52.61 31.34 -38.09
N GLU A 587 53.57 31.11 -37.17
CA GLU A 587 55.03 31.21 -37.45
C GLU A 587 55.93 30.85 -36.22
N ASP A 588 56.80 29.86 -36.42
CA ASP A 588 58.12 29.58 -35.83
C ASP A 588 58.49 29.83 -34.33
N GLY A 589 58.78 28.73 -33.62
CA GLY A 589 59.54 28.71 -32.35
C GLY A 589 59.79 27.28 -31.82
N GLU A 590 61.05 26.82 -31.81
CA GLU A 590 61.41 25.40 -31.61
C GLU A 590 61.37 24.86 -30.15
N ASP A 591 61.42 23.53 -30.04
CA ASP A 591 61.65 22.69 -28.84
C ASP A 591 60.56 22.58 -27.75
N GLY A 592 59.54 21.74 -28.05
CA GLY A 592 58.52 21.27 -27.09
C GLY A 592 58.07 19.80 -27.26
N LEU A 593 58.92 18.94 -27.85
CA LEU A 593 58.52 17.59 -28.29
C LEU A 593 58.07 16.67 -27.12
N PHE A 594 56.89 16.05 -27.27
CA PHE A 594 56.17 15.19 -26.32
C PHE A 594 55.38 15.87 -25.16
N LYS A 595 54.27 16.54 -25.49
CA LYS A 595 53.03 16.42 -24.69
C LYS A 595 52.07 15.44 -25.39
N LYS A 596 51.89 14.24 -24.83
CA LYS A 596 50.86 13.29 -25.27
C LYS A 596 49.49 13.82 -24.82
N LYS A 597 48.62 14.18 -25.76
CA LYS A 597 47.21 14.53 -25.49
C LYS A 597 46.56 13.39 -24.68
N ARG A 598 45.94 13.73 -23.54
CA ARG A 598 45.45 12.75 -22.53
C ARG A 598 43.93 12.60 -22.57
N GLU A 599 43.37 12.60 -23.78
CA GLU A 599 41.99 12.20 -24.03
C GLU A 599 41.75 10.76 -23.53
N GLY A 600 40.57 10.49 -22.97
CA GLY A 600 40.26 9.20 -22.32
C GLY A 600 40.77 9.08 -20.88
N ALA A 601 40.82 10.18 -20.12
CA ALA A 601 41.01 10.17 -18.66
C ALA A 601 39.75 10.61 -17.90
N GLU A 602 38.98 11.55 -18.43
CA GLU A 602 37.83 12.16 -17.74
C GLU A 602 36.55 11.31 -17.91
N GLU A 603 36.30 10.77 -19.11
CA GLU A 603 35.21 9.80 -19.38
C GLU A 603 35.30 8.55 -18.49
N ASP A 604 36.51 8.11 -18.13
CA ASP A 604 36.79 6.85 -17.39
C ASP A 604 36.58 6.99 -15.87
N ASP A 605 36.36 8.21 -15.36
CA ASP A 605 35.98 8.49 -13.97
C ASP A 605 34.46 8.70 -13.77
N GLU A 606 33.67 8.92 -14.84
CA GLU A 606 32.21 9.09 -14.73
C GLU A 606 31.46 7.81 -14.30
N GLU A 607 31.95 6.62 -14.66
CA GLU A 607 31.31 5.34 -14.28
C GLU A 607 31.61 4.88 -12.83
N ARG A 608 32.43 5.63 -12.06
CA ARG A 608 32.93 5.17 -10.75
C ARG A 608 32.09 5.65 -9.55
N MET A 609 31.43 4.71 -8.88
CA MET A 609 30.76 4.93 -7.57
C MET A 609 31.69 5.34 -6.41
N VAL A 610 33.01 5.38 -6.59
CA VAL A 610 33.98 5.84 -5.58
C VAL A 610 35.03 6.72 -6.27
N PRO A 611 35.14 8.01 -5.92
CA PRO A 611 36.13 8.90 -6.52
C PRO A 611 37.55 8.51 -6.11
N LYS A 612 38.53 8.77 -6.99
CA LYS A 612 39.95 8.78 -6.61
C LYS A 612 40.22 10.04 -5.79
N MET A 613 40.27 9.92 -4.47
CA MET A 613 40.79 11.01 -3.63
C MET A 613 42.32 11.05 -3.73
N ASP A 614 42.89 12.23 -3.91
CA ASP A 614 44.34 12.40 -3.77
C ASP A 614 44.70 12.50 -2.29
N TYR A 615 45.36 11.46 -1.78
CA TYR A 615 45.73 11.37 -0.37
C TYR A 615 46.85 12.36 0.00
N GLN A 616 47.71 12.77 -0.94
CA GLN A 616 48.83 13.67 -0.63
C GLN A 616 48.33 15.11 -0.45
N ALA A 617 47.49 15.60 -1.36
CA ALA A 617 46.85 16.90 -1.24
C ALA A 617 45.88 16.99 -0.03
N LEU A 618 45.31 15.85 0.40
CA LEU A 618 44.56 15.77 1.67
C LEU A 618 45.46 15.81 2.90
N GLU A 619 46.58 15.07 2.88
CA GLU A 619 47.55 15.03 3.98
C GLU A 619 48.17 16.41 4.20
N GLU A 620 48.63 17.07 3.15
CA GLU A 620 49.15 18.45 3.21
C GLU A 620 48.10 19.43 3.76
N LYS A 621 46.85 19.38 3.27
CA LYS A 621 45.77 20.27 3.73
C LYS A 621 45.34 20.05 5.18
N PHE A 622 45.48 18.82 5.72
CA PHE A 622 45.10 18.52 7.10
C PHE A 622 46.28 18.49 8.09
N THR A 623 47.52 18.73 7.61
CA THR A 623 48.72 18.82 8.47
C THR A 623 49.46 20.16 8.38
N GLY A 624 49.28 20.94 7.31
CA GLY A 624 49.90 22.26 7.14
C GLY A 624 49.13 23.42 7.78
N ASP A 625 47.79 23.41 7.73
CA ASP A 625 46.95 24.48 8.27
C ASP A 625 46.46 24.13 9.70
N GLU A 626 47.12 24.64 10.74
CA GLU A 626 46.68 24.39 12.12
C GLU A 626 45.26 24.90 12.37
N GLU A 627 44.87 26.05 11.79
CA GLU A 627 43.50 26.57 11.77
C GLU A 627 42.46 25.56 11.26
N VAL A 628 42.80 24.75 10.24
CA VAL A 628 41.89 23.74 9.70
C VAL A 628 41.73 22.60 10.71
N THR A 629 42.79 22.26 11.45
CA THR A 629 42.70 21.32 12.58
C THR A 629 41.84 21.90 13.71
N GLU A 630 42.00 23.18 14.05
CA GLU A 630 41.25 23.90 15.09
C GLU A 630 39.73 23.91 14.81
N ARG A 631 39.36 24.29 13.59
CA ARG A 631 37.97 24.25 13.10
C ARG A 631 37.38 22.82 13.12
N LEU A 632 38.24 21.80 13.14
CA LEU A 632 37.88 20.38 13.28
C LEU A 632 37.90 19.91 14.75
N LYS A 633 38.76 20.47 15.63
CA LYS A 633 38.74 20.29 17.10
C LYS A 633 37.35 20.66 17.65
N ARG A 634 36.73 21.74 17.14
CA ARG A 634 35.34 22.16 17.45
C ARG A 634 34.25 21.13 17.09
N ARG A 635 34.58 20.02 16.41
CA ARG A 635 33.66 18.89 16.12
C ARG A 635 33.91 17.66 17.01
N PHE A 636 34.86 17.73 17.94
CA PHE A 636 35.13 16.68 18.92
C PHE A 636 34.83 17.19 20.35
N ALA A 637 34.35 16.31 21.24
CA ALA A 637 33.92 16.66 22.62
C ALA A 637 35.02 17.23 23.56
N ARG A 638 36.25 17.41 23.06
CA ARG A 638 37.35 18.10 23.75
C ARG A 638 37.51 19.59 23.34
N GLY A 639 36.90 20.05 22.24
CA GLY A 639 37.26 21.32 21.57
C GLY A 639 36.22 22.46 21.63
N GLY A 640 35.49 22.62 22.73
CA GLY A 640 34.67 23.82 23.00
C GLY A 640 33.26 23.86 22.39
N LYS A 641 32.33 24.55 23.09
CA LYS A 641 30.95 24.94 22.73
C LYS A 641 30.30 24.15 21.56
N ALA A 642 29.58 23.08 21.89
CA ALA A 642 28.90 22.23 20.90
C ALA A 642 27.79 22.97 20.13
N THR A 643 28.02 23.26 18.84
CA THR A 643 27.03 23.89 17.94
C THR A 643 25.93 22.91 17.53
N GLY A 644 25.00 22.61 18.44
CA GLY A 644 23.72 22.00 18.11
C GLY A 644 22.81 22.97 17.34
N ALA A 645 21.92 22.47 16.49
CA ALA A 645 21.09 23.27 15.56
C ALA A 645 19.97 24.12 16.22
N ASN A 646 20.11 24.45 17.51
CA ASN A 646 19.22 25.32 18.30
C ASN A 646 20.01 26.44 19.03
N ALA A 647 21.30 26.64 18.73
CA ALA A 647 22.03 27.82 19.19
C ALA A 647 21.71 28.99 18.26
N GLU A 648 21.06 30.03 18.80
CA GLU A 648 20.93 31.32 18.12
C GLU A 648 22.23 32.12 18.23
N ASP A 649 22.42 33.05 17.30
CA ASP A 649 23.69 33.69 17.01
C ASP A 649 24.04 34.73 18.10
N ILE A 650 25.04 34.42 18.93
CA ILE A 650 25.64 35.39 19.85
C ILE A 650 26.82 36.04 19.12
N GLY A 651 26.70 37.33 18.86
CA GLY A 651 27.60 38.08 17.98
C GLY A 651 29.06 38.08 18.44
N SER A 652 29.94 38.28 17.45
CA SER A 652 31.37 38.47 17.64
C SER A 652 31.70 39.94 17.91
N ASP A 653 32.21 40.21 19.11
CA ASP A 653 33.31 41.13 19.39
C ASP A 653 34.07 40.54 20.60
N ASP A 654 35.16 41.18 21.05
CA ASP A 654 36.14 40.69 22.03
C ASP A 654 36.96 39.47 21.57
N GLU A 655 37.78 39.66 20.53
CA GLU A 655 39.00 38.86 20.30
C GLU A 655 40.23 39.60 20.87
N GLU A 656 40.41 39.58 22.20
CA GLU A 656 41.68 39.92 22.87
C GLU A 656 41.79 39.13 24.21
N ASP A 657 42.98 39.08 24.82
CA ASP A 657 43.32 38.31 26.04
C ASP A 657 43.08 36.78 26.02
N ALA A 658 43.92 36.07 25.23
CA ALA A 658 44.07 34.60 25.27
C ALA A 658 45.53 34.11 25.46
N GLU A 659 46.42 34.98 25.95
CA GLU A 659 47.83 34.68 26.26
C GLU A 659 48.00 34.26 27.73
N GLY A 660 47.92 32.95 28.05
CA GLY A 660 48.04 32.52 29.44
C GLY A 660 47.68 31.08 29.82
N PHE A 661 47.92 30.07 28.96
CA PHE A 661 47.68 28.66 29.33
C PHE A 661 48.74 27.69 28.75
N GLU A 662 50.02 28.00 28.94
CA GLU A 662 51.10 27.01 28.85
C GLU A 662 51.45 26.47 30.25
N GLY A 663 51.70 25.16 30.35
CA GLY A 663 52.31 24.54 31.53
C GLY A 663 51.37 23.77 32.46
N LEU A 664 50.89 22.59 32.04
CA LEU A 664 50.45 21.51 32.93
C LEU A 664 50.42 20.13 32.23
N ASP A 665 51.51 19.80 31.53
CA ASP A 665 51.75 18.51 30.85
C ASP A 665 53.00 17.80 31.43
N GLU A 666 53.07 17.66 32.76
CA GLU A 666 53.99 16.73 33.45
C GLU A 666 53.53 16.50 34.90
N ASP A 667 52.79 15.40 35.13
CA ASP A 667 52.94 14.47 36.28
C ASP A 667 51.84 13.37 36.22
N GLU A 668 52.26 12.11 36.12
CA GLU A 668 51.40 10.92 36.32
C GLU A 668 51.44 10.47 37.80
N ASP A 669 50.44 9.69 38.23
CA ASP A 669 50.43 8.89 39.49
C ASP A 669 50.44 9.63 40.86
N GLU A 670 49.31 10.22 41.29
CA GLU A 670 48.94 10.16 42.72
C GLU A 670 47.41 10.03 42.97
N GLU A 671 46.97 8.84 43.41
CA GLU A 671 45.62 8.61 43.97
C GLU A 671 45.54 9.15 45.42
N GLY A 672 45.40 10.47 45.57
CA GLY A 672 45.24 11.14 46.87
C GLY A 672 43.82 11.07 47.44
N ASP A 673 43.58 10.23 48.45
CA ASP A 673 42.32 10.22 49.23
C ASP A 673 42.14 11.56 49.99
N GLY A 674 40.97 12.18 49.85
CA GLY A 674 40.68 13.49 50.43
C GLY A 674 40.60 13.50 51.97
N GLU A 675 41.09 14.58 52.57
CA GLU A 675 41.13 14.77 54.03
C GLU A 675 39.74 14.64 54.69
N PHE A 676 39.64 13.83 55.74
CA PHE A 676 38.37 13.48 56.37
C PHE A 676 38.25 14.04 57.80
N GLU A 677 37.40 15.05 57.98
CA GLU A 677 37.09 15.64 59.28
C GLU A 677 35.97 14.84 59.99
N ASP A 678 36.33 14.04 61.01
CA ASP A 678 35.36 13.25 61.77
C ASP A 678 34.53 14.12 62.73
N LEU A 679 33.34 14.48 62.25
CA LEU A 679 32.38 15.41 62.86
C LEU A 679 31.75 14.91 64.18
N GLU A 680 32.11 13.72 64.68
CA GLU A 680 31.71 13.23 66.01
C GLU A 680 32.89 13.06 67.00
N THR A 681 34.15 13.32 66.61
CA THR A 681 35.32 13.30 67.52
C THR A 681 36.24 14.53 67.46
N GLY A 682 36.40 15.21 66.32
CA GLY A 682 36.98 16.55 66.24
C GLY A 682 38.50 16.69 66.40
N GLU A 683 39.29 15.62 66.31
CA GLU A 683 40.75 15.70 66.22
C GLU A 683 41.21 15.71 64.74
N LYS A 684 41.85 16.79 64.28
CA LYS A 684 42.52 16.85 62.97
C LYS A 684 43.96 16.36 63.09
N HIS A 685 44.39 15.53 62.15
CA HIS A 685 45.75 14.96 62.10
C HIS A 685 46.50 15.47 60.86
N GLY A 686 47.03 16.69 60.96
CA GLY A 686 47.90 17.33 59.96
C GLY A 686 49.02 18.11 60.67
N GLY A 687 50.18 18.25 60.03
CA GLY A 687 51.36 18.90 60.62
C GLY A 687 51.26 20.44 60.58
N GLU A 688 51.83 21.10 61.58
CA GLU A 688 51.93 22.57 61.64
C GLU A 688 52.92 23.10 60.58
N ALA A 689 52.64 24.29 60.04
CA ALA A 689 53.49 25.00 59.10
C ALA A 689 54.52 25.89 59.81
N GLU A 690 55.53 26.36 59.05
CA GLU A 690 56.08 27.70 59.29
C GLU A 690 55.52 28.63 58.21
N GLU A 691 55.01 29.78 58.65
CA GLU A 691 54.57 30.88 57.78
C GLU A 691 55.79 31.72 57.38
N ASP A 692 55.79 32.26 56.17
CA ASP A 692 56.11 33.67 56.00
C ASP A 692 55.27 34.22 54.83
N LYS A 693 54.81 35.47 54.98
CA LYS A 693 53.83 36.10 54.09
C LYS A 693 54.44 37.28 53.36
N ASP A 694 53.86 37.61 52.21
CA ASP A 694 53.48 39.00 51.93
C ASP A 694 52.09 38.98 51.27
N GLU A 695 51.10 39.56 51.96
CA GLU A 695 49.71 39.70 51.50
C GLU A 695 49.48 41.17 51.11
N GLN A 696 48.98 41.44 49.89
CA GLN A 696 47.85 42.34 49.72
C GLN A 696 47.26 42.31 48.31
N ASP A 697 45.92 42.24 48.29
CA ASP A 697 44.94 42.65 47.27
C ASP A 697 45.05 42.01 45.87
N GLU A 698 43.97 41.53 45.23
CA GLU A 698 42.54 41.86 45.40
C GLU A 698 41.63 40.62 45.56
N GLU A 699 40.38 40.81 46.00
CA GLU A 699 39.35 39.76 46.07
C GLU A 699 38.83 39.38 44.67
N ALA A 700 39.55 38.53 43.95
CA ALA A 700 39.16 37.94 42.67
C ALA A 700 38.04 36.89 42.79
N ASP A 701 36.90 37.36 43.27
CA ASP A 701 35.54 36.82 43.26
C ASP A 701 35.29 35.31 43.48
N LEU A 702 34.69 35.01 44.64
CA LEU A 702 33.99 33.74 44.88
C LEU A 702 32.82 33.52 43.90
N GLU A 703 32.28 34.58 43.28
CA GLU A 703 31.30 34.48 42.21
C GLU A 703 31.93 33.90 40.92
N ASP A 704 33.20 34.23 40.65
CA ASP A 704 33.91 33.79 39.45
C ASP A 704 34.44 32.35 39.62
N GLU A 705 34.89 31.96 40.83
CA GLU A 705 35.06 30.54 41.19
C GLU A 705 33.76 29.74 41.05
N ARG A 706 32.60 30.29 41.46
CA ARG A 706 31.29 29.66 41.25
C ARG A 706 30.95 29.57 39.77
N ALA A 707 31.26 30.59 38.97
CA ALA A 707 31.01 30.63 37.53
C ALA A 707 31.88 29.60 36.78
N ARG A 708 33.17 29.49 37.11
CA ARG A 708 34.09 28.45 36.61
C ARG A 708 33.59 27.05 37.00
N ASN A 709 33.16 26.85 38.25
CA ASN A 709 32.59 25.59 38.71
C ASN A 709 31.20 25.29 38.11
N ALA A 710 30.39 26.29 37.76
CA ALA A 710 29.13 26.13 37.05
C ALA A 710 29.38 25.72 35.59
N LYS A 711 30.21 26.48 34.86
CA LYS A 711 30.66 26.15 33.50
C LYS A 711 31.23 24.72 33.44
N ARG A 712 32.09 24.33 34.39
CA ARG A 712 32.66 22.97 34.50
C ARG A 712 31.59 21.89 34.77
N LYS A 713 30.55 22.18 35.54
CA LYS A 713 29.40 21.27 35.76
C LYS A 713 28.48 21.18 34.56
N GLU A 714 28.30 22.27 33.81
CA GLU A 714 27.53 22.27 32.56
C GLU A 714 28.27 21.54 31.44
N ASP A 715 29.58 21.71 31.29
CA ASP A 715 30.42 20.92 30.38
C ASP A 715 30.43 19.43 30.75
N LEU A 716 30.52 19.09 32.05
CA LEU A 716 30.38 17.70 32.51
C LEU A 716 28.99 17.13 32.20
N LYS A 717 27.93 17.93 32.34
CA LYS A 717 26.56 17.55 32.00
C LYS A 717 26.39 17.36 30.49
N LEU A 718 26.94 18.25 29.67
CA LEU A 718 26.91 18.17 28.20
C LEU A 718 27.72 16.97 27.69
N ARG A 719 28.90 16.71 28.26
CA ARG A 719 29.67 15.48 27.97
C ARG A 719 28.89 14.23 28.37
N PHE A 720 28.24 14.20 29.52
CA PHE A 720 27.39 13.07 29.92
C PHE A 720 26.15 12.90 29.01
N GLU A 721 25.55 14.00 28.54
CA GLU A 721 24.45 13.99 27.56
C GLU A 721 24.91 13.62 26.13
N GLU A 722 26.21 13.72 25.81
CA GLU A 722 26.79 13.21 24.55
C GLU A 722 27.30 11.76 24.67
N GLU A 723 27.88 11.36 25.81
CA GLU A 723 28.32 9.98 26.08
C GLU A 723 27.13 9.01 26.21
N ASP A 724 26.04 9.41 26.89
CA ASP A 724 24.78 8.65 26.95
C ASP A 724 23.68 9.32 26.10
N ARG A 725 24.07 9.87 24.93
CA ARG A 725 23.19 10.50 23.92
C ARG A 725 22.08 9.59 23.41
N GLU A 726 22.32 8.29 23.39
CA GLU A 726 21.23 7.33 23.23
C GLU A 726 20.48 7.10 24.55
N GLY A 727 21.14 6.98 25.71
CA GLY A 727 20.51 6.54 26.96
C GLY A 727 19.29 7.33 27.43
N PHE A 728 19.29 8.66 27.34
CA PHE A 728 18.09 9.44 27.71
C PHE A 728 16.92 9.27 26.73
N LEU A 729 17.19 8.92 25.46
CA LEU A 729 16.19 8.72 24.41
C LEU A 729 15.86 7.23 24.16
N ASN A 730 16.68 6.31 24.67
CA ASN A 730 16.56 4.88 24.48
C ASN A 730 15.54 4.31 25.47
N PRO A 731 14.40 3.76 25.01
CA PRO A 731 13.33 3.30 25.88
C PRO A 731 13.69 2.12 26.81
N LYS A 732 14.92 1.58 26.70
CA LYS A 732 15.48 0.63 27.68
C LYS A 732 16.05 1.31 28.92
N ASN A 733 16.70 2.47 28.76
CA ASN A 733 17.43 3.14 29.84
C ASN A 733 16.52 4.01 30.73
N ALA A 734 15.36 4.45 30.22
CA ALA A 734 14.31 5.11 31.01
C ALA A 734 13.73 4.25 32.18
N ASN A 735 14.12 2.96 32.28
CA ASN A 735 13.82 2.09 33.42
C ASN A 735 14.88 2.13 34.54
N ARG A 736 15.97 2.92 34.41
CA ARG A 736 16.98 3.12 35.45
C ARG A 736 16.56 4.24 36.40
N ASN A 737 16.16 3.87 37.62
CA ASN A 737 16.26 4.80 38.76
C ASN A 737 17.74 5.06 39.08
N ALA A 738 18.04 6.16 39.79
CA ALA A 738 19.40 6.59 40.18
C ALA A 738 20.22 5.60 41.06
N ALA A 739 19.71 4.39 41.32
CA ALA A 739 20.39 3.31 42.02
C ALA A 739 20.86 2.16 41.09
N GLY A 740 20.78 2.33 39.77
CA GLY A 740 21.35 1.40 38.77
C GLY A 740 20.67 0.03 38.62
N THR A 741 19.69 -0.30 39.48
CA THR A 741 18.97 -1.58 39.44
C THR A 741 17.98 -1.63 38.27
N ALA A 742 18.26 -2.50 37.30
CA ALA A 742 17.37 -2.77 36.18
C ALA A 742 16.14 -3.59 36.62
N GLU A 743 15.03 -2.91 36.94
CA GLU A 743 13.72 -3.55 36.87
C GLU A 743 13.40 -3.81 35.39
N GLU A 744 13.32 -5.07 34.97
CA GLU A 744 12.69 -5.46 33.70
C GLU A 744 11.18 -5.16 33.77
N ARG A 745 10.81 -3.89 33.59
CA ARG A 745 9.46 -3.50 33.23
C ARG A 745 9.24 -3.93 31.78
N GLU A 746 8.81 -5.17 31.61
CA GLU A 746 8.18 -5.63 30.38
C GLU A 746 7.12 -4.57 29.98
N PHE A 747 7.32 -3.91 28.84
CA PHE A 747 6.37 -2.93 28.30
C PHE A 747 4.98 -3.54 28.29
N GLY A 748 3.98 -2.80 28.78
CA GLY A 748 2.59 -3.24 28.67
C GLY A 748 2.23 -3.44 27.20
N GLU A 749 1.51 -4.52 26.86
CA GLU A 749 1.13 -4.81 25.47
C GLU A 749 0.35 -3.65 24.81
N ASP A 750 -0.36 -2.84 25.61
CA ASP A 750 -0.98 -1.58 25.19
C ASP A 750 0.05 -0.52 24.74
N GLU A 751 1.13 -0.35 25.51
CA GLU A 751 2.17 0.67 25.30
C GLU A 751 2.95 0.39 24.02
N TRP A 752 3.27 -0.88 23.73
CA TRP A 752 3.94 -1.24 22.47
C TRP A 752 3.11 -0.86 21.24
N TYR A 753 1.80 -1.12 21.25
CA TYR A 753 0.93 -0.82 20.11
C TYR A 753 0.80 0.70 19.88
N ASP A 754 0.55 1.47 20.93
CA ASP A 754 0.43 2.92 20.81
C ASP A 754 1.79 3.60 20.53
N ALA A 755 2.91 3.07 21.04
CA ALA A 755 4.26 3.55 20.72
C ALA A 755 4.65 3.26 19.25
N GLN A 756 4.39 2.06 18.73
CA GLN A 756 4.59 1.77 17.30
C GLN A 756 3.74 2.69 16.43
N LYS A 757 2.51 2.98 16.83
CA LYS A 757 1.65 3.93 16.12
C LYS A 757 2.19 5.38 16.21
N ALA A 758 2.73 5.79 17.35
CA ALA A 758 3.34 7.10 17.52
C ALA A 758 4.61 7.28 16.67
N LEU A 759 5.46 6.24 16.54
CA LEU A 759 6.61 6.25 15.64
C LEU A 759 6.19 6.39 14.18
N LEU A 760 5.15 5.65 13.75
CA LEU A 760 4.62 5.77 12.39
C LEU A 760 4.00 7.15 12.12
N GLN A 761 3.35 7.76 13.10
CA GLN A 761 2.83 9.13 13.00
C GLN A 761 3.99 10.14 12.90
N LYS A 762 4.98 10.06 13.80
CA LYS A 762 6.16 10.94 13.78
C LYS A 762 6.89 10.91 12.43
N GLN A 763 6.99 9.74 11.79
CA GLN A 763 7.57 9.66 10.43
C GLN A 763 6.72 10.38 9.38
N GLN A 764 5.38 10.33 9.46
CA GLN A 764 4.51 11.07 8.53
C GLN A 764 4.59 12.58 8.76
N ASP A 765 4.70 13.00 10.02
CA ASP A 765 4.80 14.41 10.39
C ASP A 765 6.16 14.98 9.95
N ILE A 766 7.25 14.23 10.11
CA ILE A 766 8.58 14.55 9.55
C ILE A 766 8.52 14.68 8.02
N ASN A 767 8.00 13.66 7.32
CA ASN A 767 7.92 13.70 5.85
C ASN A 767 7.16 14.95 5.37
N ARG A 768 6.07 15.32 6.04
CA ARG A 768 5.31 16.53 5.73
C ARG A 768 6.13 17.80 5.96
N ALA A 769 6.77 17.92 7.12
CA ALA A 769 7.57 19.08 7.49
C ALA A 769 8.75 19.31 6.54
N GLU A 770 9.34 18.26 5.95
CA GLU A 770 10.37 18.41 4.91
C GLU A 770 9.77 18.85 3.56
N PHE A 771 8.69 18.20 3.08
CA PHE A 771 8.08 18.58 1.80
C PHE A 771 7.43 19.97 1.80
N GLU A 772 6.98 20.48 2.96
CA GLU A 772 6.42 21.82 3.09
C GLU A 772 7.47 22.94 2.95
N LYS A 773 8.77 22.66 3.16
CA LYS A 773 9.88 23.60 2.92
C LYS A 773 10.21 23.81 1.44
N LEU A 774 9.92 22.83 0.58
CA LEU A 774 10.21 22.88 -0.85
C LEU A 774 9.20 23.74 -1.61
N ASP A 775 9.63 24.36 -2.71
CA ASP A 775 8.74 25.00 -3.67
C ASP A 775 7.80 23.98 -4.35
N GLU A 776 6.71 24.46 -4.94
CA GLU A 776 5.66 23.57 -5.48
C GLU A 776 6.14 22.68 -6.63
N HIS A 777 7.05 23.15 -7.49
CA HIS A 777 7.53 22.39 -8.64
C HIS A 777 8.50 21.28 -8.22
N SER A 778 9.49 21.61 -7.38
CA SER A 778 10.39 20.61 -6.79
C SER A 778 9.64 19.62 -5.89
N ARG A 779 8.61 20.09 -5.17
CA ARG A 779 7.72 19.22 -4.37
C ARG A 779 6.94 18.25 -5.25
N ILE A 780 6.33 18.70 -6.36
CA ILE A 780 5.63 17.79 -7.29
C ILE A 780 6.62 16.80 -7.92
N ARG A 781 7.85 17.21 -8.22
CA ARG A 781 8.90 16.33 -8.75
C ARG A 781 9.36 15.27 -7.73
N ALA A 782 9.53 15.64 -6.46
CA ALA A 782 10.07 14.75 -5.42
C ALA A 782 9.02 13.90 -4.68
N GLU A 783 7.84 14.46 -4.39
CA GLU A 783 6.75 13.81 -3.67
C GLU A 783 5.70 13.17 -4.60
N GLY A 784 5.63 13.63 -5.86
CA GLY A 784 4.55 13.31 -6.79
C GLY A 784 3.26 14.08 -6.48
N TYR A 785 2.23 13.87 -7.31
CA TYR A 785 0.91 14.44 -7.09
C TYR A 785 0.22 13.76 -5.90
N LYS A 786 -0.15 14.56 -4.90
CA LYS A 786 -0.79 14.09 -3.66
C LYS A 786 -2.11 13.38 -3.93
N ALA A 787 -2.38 12.32 -3.16
CA ALA A 787 -3.74 11.81 -3.05
C ALA A 787 -4.69 12.92 -2.53
N GLY A 788 -5.95 12.92 -2.98
CA GLY A 788 -6.90 14.00 -2.68
C GLY A 788 -7.04 15.03 -3.80
N THR A 789 -5.96 15.33 -4.52
CA THR A 789 -5.93 16.20 -5.71
C THR A 789 -6.81 15.65 -6.84
N TYR A 790 -7.49 16.56 -7.54
CA TYR A 790 -8.20 16.26 -8.79
C TYR A 790 -7.23 16.48 -9.96
N ALA A 791 -7.10 15.51 -10.86
CA ALA A 791 -6.08 15.54 -11.91
C ALA A 791 -6.64 15.17 -13.29
N ARG A 792 -6.07 15.78 -14.34
CA ARG A 792 -6.16 15.33 -15.74
C ARG A 792 -4.94 14.43 -15.99
N ILE A 793 -5.18 13.19 -16.41
CA ILE A 793 -4.16 12.20 -16.78
C ILE A 793 -4.33 11.94 -18.27
N ILE A 794 -3.31 12.23 -19.07
CA ILE A 794 -3.31 11.94 -20.51
C ILE A 794 -2.61 10.61 -20.74
N LEU A 795 -3.32 9.66 -21.35
CA LEU A 795 -2.78 8.37 -21.77
C LEU A 795 -2.49 8.40 -23.27
N SER A 796 -1.30 7.93 -23.65
CA SER A 796 -0.92 7.68 -25.04
C SER A 796 -1.24 6.24 -25.46
N GLU A 797 -1.23 5.98 -26.77
CA GLU A 797 -1.36 4.63 -27.36
C GLU A 797 -2.62 3.86 -26.88
N VAL A 798 -3.75 4.55 -26.73
CA VAL A 798 -5.01 3.93 -26.27
C VAL A 798 -5.76 3.32 -27.45
N PRO A 799 -6.07 2.01 -27.45
CA PRO A 799 -6.73 1.36 -28.58
C PRO A 799 -8.06 2.02 -28.98
N TYR A 800 -8.27 2.24 -30.27
CA TYR A 800 -9.43 2.97 -30.79
C TYR A 800 -10.77 2.36 -30.35
N GLU A 801 -10.83 1.03 -30.18
CA GLU A 801 -12.05 0.33 -29.75
C GLU A 801 -12.47 0.70 -28.32
N PHE A 802 -11.55 1.16 -27.46
CA PHE A 802 -11.91 1.68 -26.14
C PHE A 802 -12.69 3.00 -26.27
N VAL A 803 -12.29 3.87 -27.19
CA VAL A 803 -12.94 5.16 -27.42
C VAL A 803 -14.29 4.97 -28.10
N GLU A 804 -14.37 4.10 -29.12
CA GLU A 804 -15.62 3.71 -29.79
C GLU A 804 -16.62 3.15 -28.76
N ASN A 805 -16.24 2.06 -28.07
CA ASN A 805 -17.12 1.28 -27.20
C ASN A 805 -17.26 1.82 -25.77
N PHE A 806 -16.69 3.00 -25.47
CA PHE A 806 -16.78 3.60 -24.15
C PHE A 806 -18.24 3.78 -23.69
N ASN A 807 -18.58 3.17 -22.55
CA ASN A 807 -19.92 3.21 -21.98
C ASN A 807 -19.85 3.61 -20.49
N PRO A 808 -20.42 4.76 -20.07
CA PRO A 808 -20.29 5.28 -18.71
C PRO A 808 -21.03 4.45 -17.63
N ARG A 809 -21.67 3.33 -17.96
CA ARG A 809 -22.12 2.33 -16.98
C ARG A 809 -20.96 1.50 -16.41
N PHE A 810 -19.80 1.48 -17.06
CA PHE A 810 -18.62 0.73 -16.62
C PHE A 810 -17.59 1.65 -15.95
N PRO A 811 -17.09 1.32 -14.75
CA PRO A 811 -16.12 2.16 -14.06
C PRO A 811 -14.72 2.02 -14.66
N VAL A 812 -14.21 3.09 -15.26
CA VAL A 812 -12.81 3.18 -15.67
C VAL A 812 -11.94 3.48 -14.44
N LEU A 813 -10.98 2.59 -14.20
CA LEU A 813 -10.03 2.67 -13.11
C LEU A 813 -8.62 2.76 -13.68
N ILE A 814 -7.78 3.57 -13.06
CA ILE A 814 -6.37 3.72 -13.41
C ILE A 814 -5.57 3.22 -12.20
N GLY A 815 -4.87 2.10 -12.33
CA GLY A 815 -4.00 1.58 -11.29
C GLY A 815 -2.54 1.83 -11.61
N GLY A 816 -1.84 2.62 -10.79
CA GLY A 816 -0.38 2.76 -10.91
C GLY A 816 0.30 1.41 -10.65
N LEU A 817 1.18 1.02 -11.56
CA LEU A 817 2.02 -0.17 -11.43
C LEU A 817 3.26 0.14 -10.57
N GLN A 818 3.91 -0.92 -10.07
CA GLN A 818 5.26 -0.82 -9.49
C GLN A 818 6.26 -1.47 -10.45
N PRO A 819 7.57 -1.09 -10.44
CA PRO A 819 8.61 -1.73 -11.25
C PRO A 819 8.86 -3.23 -10.94
N THR A 820 8.16 -3.79 -9.96
CA THR A 820 8.05 -5.24 -9.72
C THR A 820 6.93 -5.87 -10.55
N GLU A 821 5.84 -5.14 -10.80
CA GLU A 821 4.63 -5.64 -11.48
C GLU A 821 4.67 -5.52 -13.00
N GLU A 822 5.58 -4.74 -13.58
CA GLU A 822 5.85 -4.75 -15.04
C GLU A 822 6.55 -6.04 -15.50
N ARG A 823 7.33 -6.67 -14.62
CA ARG A 823 8.14 -7.85 -14.95
C ARG A 823 7.31 -9.13 -14.98
N MET A 824 7.58 -10.00 -15.95
CA MET A 824 6.91 -11.29 -16.15
C MET A 824 7.76 -12.45 -15.62
N GLY A 825 7.15 -13.40 -14.91
CA GLY A 825 7.85 -14.58 -14.37
C GLY A 825 6.91 -15.72 -13.97
N PHE A 826 7.40 -16.68 -13.18
CA PHE A 826 6.57 -17.73 -12.60
C PHE A 826 6.15 -17.37 -11.17
N VAL A 827 4.88 -17.02 -11.01
CA VAL A 827 4.31 -16.71 -9.69
C VAL A 827 3.96 -18.02 -8.98
N GLN A 828 4.55 -18.28 -7.81
CA GLN A 828 4.11 -19.38 -6.94
C GLN A 828 3.02 -18.88 -6.00
N VAL A 829 1.84 -19.50 -6.07
CA VAL A 829 0.69 -19.16 -5.24
C VAL A 829 0.26 -20.32 -4.34
N ARG A 830 -0.37 -19.98 -3.21
CA ARG A 830 -1.14 -20.90 -2.35
C ARG A 830 -2.61 -20.79 -2.71
N ILE A 831 -3.11 -21.71 -3.53
CA ILE A 831 -4.48 -21.69 -4.07
C ILE A 831 -5.36 -22.76 -3.41
N LYS A 832 -6.64 -22.43 -3.22
CA LYS A 832 -7.69 -23.35 -2.77
C LYS A 832 -8.96 -23.17 -3.58
N ARG A 833 -9.51 -24.30 -4.03
CA ARG A 833 -10.83 -24.41 -4.67
C ARG A 833 -11.92 -23.82 -3.75
N HIS A 834 -12.78 -22.94 -4.27
CA HIS A 834 -13.74 -22.23 -3.44
C HIS A 834 -14.83 -23.17 -2.88
N ARG A 835 -15.32 -22.89 -1.65
CA ARG A 835 -16.25 -23.76 -0.90
C ARG A 835 -17.55 -24.08 -1.63
N TRP A 836 -18.05 -23.15 -2.44
CA TRP A 836 -19.32 -23.31 -3.20
C TRP A 836 -19.15 -23.62 -4.68
N HIS A 837 -17.92 -23.59 -5.20
CA HIS A 837 -17.69 -24.02 -6.57
C HIS A 837 -17.92 -25.54 -6.68
N LYS A 838 -18.59 -26.00 -7.74
CA LYS A 838 -19.04 -27.40 -7.86
C LYS A 838 -17.97 -28.35 -8.41
N LYS A 839 -17.10 -27.89 -9.30
CA LYS A 839 -16.07 -28.72 -9.95
C LYS A 839 -14.76 -28.69 -9.15
N ILE A 840 -13.86 -29.62 -9.46
CA ILE A 840 -12.43 -29.54 -9.09
C ILE A 840 -11.64 -28.96 -10.26
N LEU A 841 -10.59 -28.19 -9.98
CA LEU A 841 -9.77 -27.58 -11.02
C LEU A 841 -8.67 -28.56 -11.45
N LYS A 842 -8.35 -28.58 -12.74
CA LYS A 842 -7.39 -29.52 -13.37
C LYS A 842 -6.13 -28.77 -13.79
N THR A 843 -4.97 -29.42 -13.70
CA THR A 843 -3.71 -28.82 -14.18
C THR A 843 -3.73 -28.63 -15.69
N ASN A 844 -3.24 -27.48 -16.15
CA ASN A 844 -3.23 -27.09 -17.56
C ASN A 844 -4.66 -27.03 -18.17
N ASP A 845 -5.67 -26.70 -17.34
CA ASP A 845 -6.90 -26.06 -17.84
C ASP A 845 -6.77 -24.55 -17.56
N PRO A 846 -7.25 -23.69 -18.48
CA PRO A 846 -7.15 -22.25 -18.31
C PRO A 846 -7.99 -21.77 -17.12
N LEU A 847 -7.46 -20.77 -16.43
CA LEU A 847 -8.10 -20.12 -15.29
C LEU A 847 -7.82 -18.62 -15.36
N ILE A 848 -8.86 -17.81 -15.15
CA ILE A 848 -8.75 -16.36 -15.12
C ILE A 848 -8.40 -15.94 -13.70
N PHE A 849 -7.30 -15.24 -13.51
CA PHE A 849 -6.85 -14.66 -12.26
C PHE A 849 -7.16 -13.16 -12.25
N SER A 850 -7.67 -12.66 -11.14
CA SER A 850 -7.59 -11.25 -10.78
C SER A 850 -6.57 -11.12 -9.65
N LEU A 851 -5.40 -10.59 -9.97
CA LEU A 851 -4.25 -10.43 -9.09
C LEU A 851 -3.72 -9.01 -9.27
N GLY A 852 -3.61 -8.26 -8.16
CA GLY A 852 -3.40 -6.81 -8.21
C GLY A 852 -4.47 -6.09 -9.04
N TRP A 853 -4.06 -5.11 -9.84
CA TRP A 853 -4.94 -4.45 -10.80
C TRP A 853 -5.37 -5.37 -11.93
N ARG A 854 -4.47 -6.24 -12.43
CA ARG A 854 -4.67 -6.97 -13.68
C ARG A 854 -5.67 -8.13 -13.57
N ARG A 855 -6.36 -8.36 -14.69
CA ARG A 855 -7.23 -9.53 -14.94
C ARG A 855 -6.65 -10.28 -16.13
N PHE A 856 -6.27 -11.55 -15.97
CA PHE A 856 -5.63 -12.32 -17.04
C PHE A 856 -5.90 -13.82 -16.93
N GLN A 857 -5.88 -14.52 -18.05
CA GLN A 857 -5.98 -15.98 -18.11
C GLN A 857 -4.59 -16.62 -18.18
N SER A 858 -4.37 -17.67 -17.39
CA SER A 858 -3.14 -18.46 -17.41
C SER A 858 -3.40 -19.96 -17.16
N LEU A 859 -2.35 -20.79 -17.29
CA LEU A 859 -2.40 -22.26 -17.24
C LEU A 859 -1.69 -22.83 -15.98
N PRO A 860 -2.37 -22.90 -14.82
CA PRO A 860 -1.75 -23.31 -13.56
C PRO A 860 -1.37 -24.80 -13.47
N ILE A 861 -0.15 -25.05 -12.97
CA ILE A 861 0.31 -26.36 -12.51
C ILE A 861 0.16 -26.46 -10.99
N TYR A 862 -0.95 -27.06 -10.56
CA TYR A 862 -1.17 -27.48 -9.17
C TYR A 862 -0.13 -28.52 -8.74
N HIS A 863 0.48 -28.29 -7.58
CA HIS A 863 1.46 -29.16 -6.96
C HIS A 863 1.36 -29.11 -5.43
N ILE A 864 2.04 -30.02 -4.75
CA ILE A 864 2.10 -30.04 -3.28
C ILE A 864 3.53 -30.30 -2.82
N HIS A 865 3.98 -29.56 -1.81
CA HIS A 865 5.29 -29.76 -1.23
C HIS A 865 5.29 -31.06 -0.40
N GLN A 866 5.77 -32.17 -0.99
CA GLN A 866 5.75 -33.47 -0.32
C GLN A 866 6.90 -33.54 0.69
N GLU A 867 6.56 -33.76 1.97
CA GLU A 867 7.49 -33.99 3.09
C GLU A 867 8.54 -32.88 3.30
N ARG A 868 8.27 -31.65 2.79
CA ARG A 868 9.24 -30.53 2.68
C ARG A 868 10.51 -30.85 1.86
N VAL A 869 10.43 -31.80 0.92
CA VAL A 869 11.59 -32.23 0.09
C VAL A 869 11.42 -31.91 -1.41
N ARG A 870 10.20 -31.86 -1.95
CA ARG A 870 9.99 -31.59 -3.39
C ARG A 870 8.59 -31.08 -3.75
N HIS A 871 8.51 -30.24 -4.77
CA HIS A 871 7.27 -29.72 -5.33
C HIS A 871 6.63 -30.74 -6.28
N ARG A 872 5.78 -31.63 -5.75
CA ARG A 872 5.18 -32.72 -6.53
C ARG A 872 3.94 -32.27 -7.29
N MET A 873 3.97 -32.36 -8.63
CA MET A 873 2.81 -32.14 -9.50
C MET A 873 1.59 -32.98 -9.08
N LEU A 874 0.42 -32.33 -8.99
CA LEU A 874 -0.89 -32.97 -8.88
C LEU A 874 -1.55 -33.05 -10.28
N LYS A 875 -2.69 -33.75 -10.39
CA LYS A 875 -3.54 -33.68 -11.61
C LYS A 875 -4.71 -32.69 -11.44
N TYR A 876 -5.11 -32.44 -10.20
CA TYR A 876 -6.25 -31.63 -9.80
C TYR A 876 -5.96 -30.95 -8.46
N THR A 877 -6.67 -29.86 -8.17
CA THR A 877 -6.77 -29.29 -6.82
C THR A 877 -7.40 -30.29 -5.85
N PRO A 878 -6.89 -30.44 -4.61
CA PRO A 878 -7.65 -31.08 -3.53
C PRO A 878 -8.99 -30.38 -3.27
N GLU A 879 -10.00 -31.12 -2.79
CA GLU A 879 -11.37 -30.59 -2.70
C GLU A 879 -11.56 -29.53 -1.61
N HIS A 880 -10.80 -29.61 -0.51
CA HIS A 880 -10.95 -28.74 0.68
C HIS A 880 -9.60 -28.23 1.26
N MET A 881 -8.47 -28.71 0.76
CA MET A 881 -7.12 -28.37 1.21
C MET A 881 -6.49 -27.33 0.27
N HIS A 882 -5.61 -26.48 0.80
CA HIS A 882 -4.76 -25.63 -0.03
C HIS A 882 -3.71 -26.48 -0.76
N CYS A 883 -3.41 -26.11 -2.00
CA CYS A 883 -2.27 -26.61 -2.75
C CYS A 883 -1.44 -25.43 -3.27
N HIS A 884 -0.23 -25.72 -3.72
CA HIS A 884 0.56 -24.72 -4.42
C HIS A 884 0.15 -24.75 -5.90
N ALA A 885 0.23 -23.62 -6.59
CA ALA A 885 0.22 -23.59 -8.04
C ALA A 885 1.35 -22.68 -8.54
N THR A 886 1.81 -22.96 -9.75
CA THR A 886 2.68 -22.07 -10.50
C THR A 886 2.09 -21.85 -11.87
N PHE A 887 2.13 -20.61 -12.33
CA PHE A 887 1.71 -20.18 -13.66
C PHE A 887 2.59 -19.01 -14.11
N TRP A 888 2.57 -18.69 -15.41
CA TRP A 888 3.32 -17.57 -15.97
C TRP A 888 2.45 -16.31 -15.94
N ALA A 889 2.96 -15.23 -15.36
CA ALA A 889 2.21 -14.00 -15.12
C ALA A 889 3.14 -12.81 -14.82
N PRO A 890 2.61 -11.58 -14.77
CA PRO A 890 3.27 -10.48 -14.09
C PRO A 890 3.59 -10.87 -12.64
N LEU A 891 4.72 -10.41 -12.15
CA LEU A 891 5.10 -10.61 -10.75
C LEU A 891 4.28 -9.66 -9.87
N HIS A 892 4.03 -10.06 -8.63
CA HIS A 892 3.28 -9.26 -7.65
C HIS A 892 3.86 -9.49 -6.27
N ALA A 893 3.74 -8.51 -5.38
CA ALA A 893 4.29 -8.61 -4.02
C ALA A 893 3.78 -9.88 -3.28
N PRO A 894 4.64 -10.61 -2.56
CA PRO A 894 4.23 -11.75 -1.74
C PRO A 894 3.12 -11.44 -0.73
N ASN A 895 2.36 -12.47 -0.34
CA ASN A 895 1.12 -12.37 0.45
C ASN A 895 -0.06 -11.61 -0.19
N THR A 896 0.08 -11.00 -1.38
CA THR A 896 -1.07 -10.42 -2.12
C THR A 896 -2.18 -11.45 -2.35
N GLY A 897 -3.42 -11.08 -2.03
CA GLY A 897 -4.60 -11.92 -2.19
C GLY A 897 -5.14 -11.90 -3.62
N PHE A 898 -5.71 -13.01 -4.09
CA PHE A 898 -6.30 -13.10 -5.43
C PHE A 898 -7.55 -13.98 -5.50
N VAL A 899 -8.35 -13.71 -6.53
CA VAL A 899 -9.55 -14.47 -6.90
C VAL A 899 -9.31 -15.12 -8.25
N ALA A 900 -9.82 -16.32 -8.45
CA ALA A 900 -9.72 -17.02 -9.73
C ALA A 900 -11.07 -17.59 -10.21
N VAL A 901 -11.37 -17.41 -11.49
CA VAL A 901 -12.67 -17.63 -12.14
C VAL A 901 -12.48 -18.51 -13.39
N GLN A 902 -13.44 -19.38 -13.72
CA GLN A 902 -13.36 -20.20 -14.95
C GLN A 902 -13.88 -19.49 -16.21
N SER A 903 -14.90 -18.63 -16.06
CA SER A 903 -15.51 -17.82 -17.12
C SER A 903 -16.39 -16.76 -16.44
N PHE A 904 -16.47 -15.56 -17.00
CA PHE A 904 -17.34 -14.50 -16.48
C PHE A 904 -18.81 -14.67 -16.87
N SER A 905 -19.11 -15.42 -17.95
CA SER A 905 -20.44 -15.50 -18.57
C SER A 905 -21.60 -15.79 -17.60
N ASN A 906 -22.63 -14.95 -17.67
CA ASN A 906 -23.87 -15.06 -16.90
C ASN A 906 -24.70 -16.31 -17.25
N LYS A 907 -24.43 -16.97 -18.39
CA LYS A 907 -25.09 -18.21 -18.84
C LYS A 907 -24.85 -19.40 -17.89
N ASN A 908 -23.97 -19.29 -16.90
CA ASN A 908 -23.60 -20.35 -15.96
C ASN A 908 -24.44 -20.30 -14.65
N PRO A 909 -25.34 -21.28 -14.39
CA PRO A 909 -26.21 -21.29 -13.19
C PRO A 909 -25.50 -21.74 -11.90
N GLY A 910 -24.17 -21.78 -11.87
CA GLY A 910 -23.37 -22.22 -10.72
C GLY A 910 -22.22 -21.28 -10.39
N PHE A 911 -21.91 -21.15 -9.10
CA PHE A 911 -20.93 -20.21 -8.54
C PHE A 911 -19.63 -20.10 -9.38
N ARG A 912 -19.45 -18.93 -10.03
CA ARG A 912 -18.43 -18.65 -11.05
C ARG A 912 -17.02 -18.62 -10.49
N ILE A 913 -16.85 -18.01 -9.31
CA ILE A 913 -15.56 -17.96 -8.61
C ILE A 913 -15.13 -19.37 -8.23
N ALA A 914 -14.03 -19.81 -8.83
CA ALA A 914 -13.58 -21.19 -8.85
C ALA A 914 -12.56 -21.49 -7.73
N ALA A 915 -11.71 -20.51 -7.42
CA ALA A 915 -10.71 -20.60 -6.36
C ALA A 915 -10.35 -19.22 -5.78
N THR A 916 -9.73 -19.24 -4.61
CA THR A 916 -9.11 -18.07 -3.97
C THR A 916 -7.73 -18.45 -3.44
N GLY A 917 -6.85 -17.48 -3.20
CA GLY A 917 -5.50 -17.76 -2.71
C GLY A 917 -4.68 -16.53 -2.37
N THR A 918 -3.41 -16.77 -2.06
CA THR A 918 -2.39 -15.73 -1.83
C THR A 918 -1.11 -16.04 -2.60
N VAL A 919 -0.39 -15.03 -3.07
CA VAL A 919 0.99 -15.17 -3.58
C VAL A 919 1.91 -15.67 -2.45
N LEU A 920 2.90 -16.50 -2.78
CA LEU A 920 3.94 -16.98 -1.87
C LEU A 920 5.34 -16.48 -2.27
N SER A 921 5.73 -16.72 -3.52
CA SER A 921 7.01 -16.31 -4.09
C SER A 921 6.86 -15.95 -5.57
N VAL A 922 7.86 -15.27 -6.09
CA VAL A 922 7.99 -14.85 -7.49
C VAL A 922 9.37 -15.27 -7.96
N ASP A 923 9.43 -16.15 -8.96
CA ASP A 923 10.65 -16.86 -9.36
C ASP A 923 10.73 -16.97 -10.89
N GLU A 924 11.91 -16.95 -11.50
CA GLU A 924 12.05 -17.18 -12.96
C GLU A 924 12.06 -18.68 -13.35
N GLY A 925 12.31 -19.57 -12.38
CA GLY A 925 12.39 -21.01 -12.57
C GLY A 925 11.83 -21.77 -11.39
N THR A 926 11.09 -22.86 -11.65
CA THR A 926 10.45 -23.67 -10.59
C THR A 926 10.64 -25.17 -10.81
N GLU A 927 11.18 -25.87 -9.81
CA GLU A 927 11.45 -27.32 -9.87
C GLU A 927 10.21 -28.18 -9.55
N ILE A 928 9.19 -28.12 -10.40
CA ILE A 928 8.01 -28.98 -10.26
C ILE A 928 8.32 -30.37 -10.81
N VAL A 929 8.17 -31.41 -9.98
CA VAL A 929 8.42 -32.80 -10.38
C VAL A 929 7.16 -33.65 -10.45
N LYS A 930 6.97 -34.35 -11.57
CA LYS A 930 5.94 -35.38 -11.75
C LYS A 930 6.52 -36.75 -11.41
N LYS A 931 5.76 -37.54 -10.66
CA LYS A 931 6.16 -38.91 -10.30
C LYS A 931 5.96 -39.84 -11.49
N LEU A 932 7.04 -40.40 -12.01
CA LEU A 932 7.02 -41.46 -13.01
C LEU A 932 7.19 -42.82 -12.31
N LYS A 933 6.54 -43.86 -12.83
CA LYS A 933 6.81 -45.25 -12.46
C LYS A 933 7.21 -46.00 -13.71
N LEU A 934 8.42 -46.55 -13.73
CA LEU A 934 8.76 -47.61 -14.68
C LEU A 934 8.31 -48.93 -14.05
N THR A 935 7.53 -49.72 -14.77
CA THR A 935 6.95 -50.99 -14.30
C THR A 935 7.50 -52.14 -15.11
N GLY A 936 7.79 -53.26 -14.46
CA GLY A 936 8.20 -54.50 -15.13
C GLY A 936 7.79 -55.72 -14.33
N TYR A 937 8.01 -56.89 -14.93
CA TYR A 937 7.49 -58.17 -14.45
C TYR A 937 8.63 -59.17 -14.22
N PRO A 938 8.60 -59.95 -13.14
CA PRO A 938 9.59 -61.01 -12.92
C PRO A 938 9.35 -62.16 -13.90
N TYR A 939 10.37 -62.48 -14.70
CA TYR A 939 10.35 -63.62 -15.62
C TYR A 939 10.98 -64.88 -15.04
N LYS A 940 11.99 -64.74 -14.18
CA LYS A 940 12.66 -65.86 -13.50
C LYS A 940 12.99 -65.47 -12.06
N ILE A 941 12.62 -66.31 -11.09
CA ILE A 941 12.72 -66.00 -9.66
C ILE A 941 13.48 -67.12 -8.94
N PHE A 942 14.45 -66.76 -8.11
CA PHE A 942 15.26 -67.67 -7.29
C PHE A 942 14.80 -67.62 -5.82
N LYS A 943 15.71 -67.37 -4.87
CA LYS A 943 15.39 -67.03 -3.48
C LYS A 943 15.24 -65.52 -3.33
N ASN A 944 16.36 -64.79 -3.30
CA ASN A 944 16.41 -63.33 -3.17
C ASN A 944 16.71 -62.60 -4.49
N THR A 945 17.02 -63.32 -5.57
CA THR A 945 17.25 -62.73 -6.90
C THR A 945 16.09 -63.01 -7.85
N ALA A 946 15.83 -62.06 -8.76
CA ALA A 946 14.94 -62.26 -9.88
C ALA A 946 15.50 -61.59 -11.14
N PHE A 947 15.10 -62.11 -12.31
CA PHE A 947 15.28 -61.46 -13.60
C PHE A 947 13.97 -60.78 -13.98
N VAL A 948 14.04 -59.49 -14.28
CA VAL A 948 12.89 -58.61 -14.56
C VAL A 948 12.91 -58.23 -16.03
N LYS A 949 11.73 -58.21 -16.66
CA LYS A 949 11.52 -57.80 -18.05
C LYS A 949 10.47 -56.68 -18.18
N ASP A 950 10.34 -56.14 -19.38
CA ASP A 950 9.34 -55.13 -19.80
C ASP A 950 9.39 -53.78 -19.04
N MET A 951 10.50 -53.44 -18.38
CA MET A 951 10.71 -52.14 -17.71
C MET A 951 11.61 -51.19 -18.50
N PHE A 952 12.51 -51.75 -19.31
CA PHE A 952 13.51 -51.08 -20.13
C PHE A 952 13.57 -51.82 -21.47
N ASN A 953 14.00 -51.13 -22.52
CA ASN A 953 14.15 -51.73 -23.86
C ASN A 953 15.59 -52.19 -24.10
N SER A 954 16.58 -51.43 -23.64
CA SER A 954 18.00 -51.64 -23.95
C SER A 954 18.87 -51.93 -22.71
N ALA A 955 20.04 -52.53 -22.93
CA ALA A 955 21.06 -52.70 -21.90
C ALA A 955 21.67 -51.36 -21.43
N LEU A 956 21.68 -50.34 -22.31
CA LEU A 956 22.17 -48.99 -22.02
C LEU A 956 21.25 -48.24 -21.03
N GLU A 957 19.94 -48.35 -21.19
CA GLU A 957 18.98 -47.87 -20.19
C GLU A 957 19.22 -48.52 -18.82
N ILE A 958 19.41 -49.84 -18.79
CA ILE A 958 19.65 -50.56 -17.54
C ILE A 958 20.95 -50.10 -16.88
N ALA A 959 22.02 -49.87 -17.65
CA ALA A 959 23.28 -49.36 -17.11
C ALA A 959 23.11 -47.98 -16.45
N LYS A 960 22.31 -47.08 -17.05
CA LYS A 960 21.95 -45.78 -16.47
C LYS A 960 21.13 -45.88 -15.17
N PHE A 961 20.46 -47.01 -14.94
CA PHE A 961 19.71 -47.30 -13.72
C PHE A 961 20.34 -48.43 -12.87
N GLU A 962 21.63 -48.77 -13.08
CA GLU A 962 22.30 -49.77 -12.24
C GLU A 962 22.44 -49.25 -10.81
N GLY A 963 22.25 -50.13 -9.81
CA GLY A 963 22.19 -49.72 -8.41
C GLY A 963 20.89 -49.03 -7.98
N ALA A 964 19.95 -48.73 -8.90
CA ALA A 964 18.71 -48.03 -8.55
C ALA A 964 17.77 -48.85 -7.64
N GLY A 965 17.10 -48.16 -6.71
CA GLY A 965 16.15 -48.74 -5.77
C GLY A 965 14.77 -49.01 -6.40
N ILE A 966 14.33 -50.26 -6.32
CA ILE A 966 13.05 -50.74 -6.85
C ILE A 966 12.19 -51.36 -5.72
N LYS A 967 10.88 -51.48 -5.94
CA LYS A 967 9.95 -52.05 -4.96
C LYS A 967 8.82 -52.82 -5.66
N THR A 968 8.36 -53.92 -5.06
CA THR A 968 7.17 -54.65 -5.55
C THR A 968 5.87 -54.05 -5.01
N VAL A 969 4.75 -54.33 -5.67
CA VAL A 969 3.41 -54.00 -5.14
C VAL A 969 3.16 -54.69 -3.78
N SER A 970 3.66 -55.91 -3.58
CA SER A 970 3.61 -56.61 -2.29
C SER A 970 4.51 -56.01 -1.19
N GLY A 971 5.31 -54.98 -1.51
CA GLY A 971 6.04 -54.17 -0.52
C GLY A 971 7.54 -54.47 -0.40
N VAL A 972 8.03 -55.57 -0.98
CA VAL A 972 9.44 -55.99 -0.91
C VAL A 972 10.33 -54.97 -1.63
N ARG A 973 11.39 -54.48 -0.98
CA ARG A 973 12.39 -53.60 -1.60
C ARG A 973 13.44 -54.43 -2.33
N GLY A 974 14.10 -53.81 -3.30
CA GLY A 974 15.20 -54.41 -4.03
C GLY A 974 16.05 -53.38 -4.76
N GLN A 975 17.06 -53.87 -5.48
CA GLN A 975 18.04 -53.08 -6.22
C GLN A 975 18.31 -53.70 -7.58
N ILE A 976 18.45 -52.86 -8.62
CA ILE A 976 18.98 -53.27 -9.93
C ILE A 976 20.48 -53.58 -9.78
N LYS A 977 20.95 -54.72 -10.32
CA LYS A 977 22.31 -55.23 -10.10
C LYS A 977 23.16 -55.49 -11.34
N LYS A 978 22.57 -55.71 -12.52
CA LYS A 978 23.22 -55.68 -13.86
C LYS A 978 22.19 -55.94 -14.96
N ALA A 979 22.41 -55.42 -16.17
CA ALA A 979 21.75 -55.91 -17.37
C ALA A 979 22.03 -57.41 -17.62
N LEU A 980 21.09 -58.11 -18.27
CA LEU A 980 21.37 -59.38 -18.95
C LEU A 980 21.85 -59.09 -20.37
N SER A 981 22.68 -59.97 -20.92
CA SER A 981 23.10 -59.89 -22.32
C SER A 981 22.05 -60.42 -23.30
N LYS A 982 21.25 -61.41 -22.88
CA LYS A 982 20.06 -61.91 -23.60
C LYS A 982 19.01 -62.38 -22.58
N PRO A 983 17.70 -62.06 -22.74
CA PRO A 983 17.15 -61.10 -23.71
C PRO A 983 17.57 -59.66 -23.39
N GLU A 984 17.48 -58.78 -24.37
CA GLU A 984 17.65 -57.33 -24.16
C GLU A 984 16.49 -56.75 -23.33
N GLY A 985 16.68 -55.57 -22.74
CA GLY A 985 15.74 -54.95 -21.80
C GLY A 985 15.54 -55.70 -20.47
N CYS A 986 16.11 -56.90 -20.32
CA CYS A 986 16.05 -57.69 -19.09
C CYS A 986 17.21 -57.37 -18.14
N PHE A 987 16.94 -57.34 -16.83
CA PHE A 987 17.96 -57.09 -15.81
C PHE A 987 17.85 -58.02 -14.60
N ARG A 988 18.99 -58.23 -13.93
CA ARG A 988 19.08 -58.94 -12.65
C ARG A 988 18.83 -57.96 -11.51
N ALA A 989 17.93 -58.33 -10.61
CA ALA A 989 17.66 -57.62 -9.37
C ALA A 989 17.88 -58.52 -8.14
N THR A 990 18.19 -57.88 -7.01
CA THR A 990 18.22 -58.47 -5.66
C THR A 990 17.13 -57.85 -4.79
N PHE A 991 16.38 -58.66 -4.05
CA PHE A 991 15.26 -58.28 -3.19
C PHE A 991 15.47 -58.79 -1.75
N GLU A 992 14.79 -58.15 -0.79
CA GLU A 992 14.81 -58.53 0.64
C GLU A 992 14.28 -59.95 0.88
N ASP A 993 13.23 -60.34 0.16
CA ASP A 993 12.59 -61.66 0.23
C ASP A 993 12.12 -62.09 -1.18
N LYS A 994 11.62 -63.33 -1.29
CA LYS A 994 11.19 -63.94 -2.54
C LYS A 994 9.90 -63.32 -3.09
N VAL A 995 10.06 -62.55 -4.16
CA VAL A 995 8.96 -62.04 -5.00
C VAL A 995 8.16 -63.18 -5.67
N LEU A 996 6.93 -62.90 -6.08
CA LEU A 996 6.04 -63.83 -6.78
C LEU A 996 5.98 -63.53 -8.28
N MET A 997 5.64 -64.52 -9.13
CA MET A 997 5.45 -64.30 -10.57
C MET A 997 4.29 -63.33 -10.88
N SER A 998 3.38 -63.12 -9.93
CA SER A 998 2.27 -62.17 -9.99
C SER A 998 2.62 -60.76 -9.46
N ASP A 999 3.84 -60.53 -8.95
CA ASP A 999 4.24 -59.20 -8.47
C ASP A 999 4.55 -58.26 -9.65
N ILE A 1000 4.01 -57.05 -9.59
CA ILE A 1000 4.48 -55.95 -10.43
C ILE A 1000 5.64 -55.27 -9.69
N ILE A 1001 6.78 -55.18 -10.36
CA ILE A 1001 8.00 -54.52 -9.87
C ILE A 1001 8.02 -53.11 -10.43
N PHE A 1002 8.34 -52.09 -9.63
CA PHE A 1002 8.43 -50.73 -10.12
C PHE A 1002 9.61 -49.92 -9.55
N LEU A 1003 10.18 -49.09 -10.42
CA LEU A 1003 11.13 -48.03 -10.08
C LEU A 1003 10.35 -46.71 -9.88
N ARG A 1004 10.69 -45.92 -8.86
CA ARG A 1004 10.08 -44.61 -8.58
C ARG A 1004 10.96 -43.48 -9.08
N ALA A 1005 10.75 -43.05 -10.32
CA ALA A 1005 11.42 -41.91 -10.90
C ALA A 1005 10.66 -40.60 -10.63
N TRP A 1006 11.36 -39.48 -10.79
CA TRP A 1006 10.80 -38.14 -10.76
C TRP A 1006 11.26 -37.42 -12.03
N TYR A 1007 10.33 -36.81 -12.74
CA TYR A 1007 10.58 -36.12 -14.01
C TYR A 1007 10.23 -34.64 -13.84
N PRO A 1008 11.16 -33.69 -14.11
CA PRO A 1008 10.89 -32.27 -13.99
C PRO A 1008 9.91 -31.82 -15.07
N ILE A 1009 8.99 -30.90 -14.73
CA ILE A 1009 8.02 -30.32 -15.65
C ILE A 1009 8.06 -28.80 -15.51
N ARG A 1010 8.36 -28.13 -16.62
CA ARG A 1010 8.26 -26.67 -16.75
C ARG A 1010 6.79 -26.29 -16.97
N PRO A 1011 6.25 -25.26 -16.29
CA PRO A 1011 4.95 -24.69 -16.63
C PRO A 1011 4.94 -24.08 -18.04
N HIS A 1012 3.75 -23.91 -18.62
CA HIS A 1012 3.61 -23.22 -19.90
C HIS A 1012 3.72 -21.71 -19.69
N ARG A 1013 4.49 -21.02 -20.54
CA ARG A 1013 4.48 -19.56 -20.65
C ARG A 1013 3.25 -19.14 -21.46
N PHE A 1014 2.10 -19.05 -20.79
CA PHE A 1014 0.84 -18.57 -21.37
C PHE A 1014 0.25 -17.49 -20.45
N TYR A 1015 -0.07 -16.36 -21.04
CA TYR A 1015 -0.69 -15.19 -20.44
C TYR A 1015 -1.58 -14.55 -21.50
N LEU A 1016 -2.79 -14.16 -21.12
CA LEU A 1016 -3.75 -13.46 -21.98
C LEU A 1016 -4.52 -12.45 -21.11
N PRO A 1017 -4.37 -11.13 -21.29
CA PRO A 1017 -5.12 -10.14 -20.52
C PRO A 1017 -6.63 -10.20 -20.84
N VAL A 1018 -7.47 -9.75 -19.90
CA VAL A 1018 -8.94 -9.67 -20.06
C VAL A 1018 -9.33 -8.26 -20.47
N THR A 1019 -9.53 -8.08 -21.77
CA THR A 1019 -9.77 -6.80 -22.48
C THR A 1019 -11.27 -6.50 -22.67
N GLU A 1020 -12.07 -6.70 -21.62
CA GLU A 1020 -13.54 -6.61 -21.64
C GLU A 1020 -14.09 -5.20 -22.01
N LEU A 1021 -13.27 -4.15 -21.96
CA LEU A 1021 -13.68 -2.78 -22.34
C LEU A 1021 -13.31 -2.40 -23.78
N LEU A 1022 -12.69 -3.30 -24.55
CA LEU A 1022 -12.40 -3.10 -25.97
C LEU A 1022 -13.47 -3.70 -26.90
N GLU A 1023 -14.34 -4.57 -26.39
CA GLU A 1023 -15.32 -5.28 -27.22
C GLU A 1023 -16.67 -4.54 -27.27
N GLN A 1024 -17.25 -4.44 -28.48
CA GLN A 1024 -18.56 -3.82 -28.75
C GLN A 1024 -19.67 -4.35 -27.81
N ASP A 1025 -19.71 -5.66 -27.56
CA ASP A 1025 -20.65 -6.30 -26.64
C ASP A 1025 -20.09 -6.43 -25.20
N ALA A 1026 -19.71 -5.31 -24.59
CA ALA A 1026 -19.33 -5.21 -23.18
C ALA A 1026 -20.51 -5.54 -22.24
N GLY A 1027 -20.83 -6.83 -22.09
CA GLY A 1027 -21.87 -7.37 -21.20
C GLY A 1027 -23.33 -7.13 -21.63
N LEU A 1028 -23.59 -6.32 -22.65
CA LEU A 1028 -24.92 -6.02 -23.17
C LEU A 1028 -25.47 -7.17 -24.03
N GLY A 1029 -25.97 -8.22 -23.37
CA GLY A 1029 -26.65 -9.36 -24.01
C GLY A 1029 -28.03 -9.01 -24.62
N LYS A 1030 -28.14 -7.90 -25.35
CA LYS A 1030 -29.29 -7.58 -26.20
C LYS A 1030 -29.24 -8.49 -27.42
N ILE A 1031 -30.04 -9.55 -27.39
CA ILE A 1031 -30.42 -10.25 -28.61
C ILE A 1031 -31.34 -9.30 -29.39
N ASN A 1032 -30.83 -8.62 -30.41
CA ASN A 1032 -31.69 -8.06 -31.44
C ASN A 1032 -32.44 -9.23 -32.08
N ALA A 1033 -33.77 -9.12 -32.22
CA ALA A 1033 -34.58 -10.24 -32.68
C ALA A 1033 -34.35 -10.60 -34.17
N GLU A 1034 -33.66 -9.74 -34.90
CA GLU A 1034 -33.49 -9.77 -36.36
C GLU A 1034 -32.23 -10.54 -36.79
N ASP A 1035 -31.17 -10.50 -35.96
CA ASP A 1035 -29.88 -11.19 -36.13
C ASP A 1035 -29.96 -12.73 -36.01
N VAL A 1036 -31.15 -13.30 -35.83
CA VAL A 1036 -31.41 -14.75 -35.74
C VAL A 1036 -31.57 -15.40 -37.13
N SER A 1037 -31.71 -14.58 -38.18
CA SER A 1037 -31.92 -15.01 -39.56
C SER A 1037 -30.63 -15.48 -40.25
N ASP A 1038 -29.53 -14.73 -40.08
CA ASP A 1038 -28.22 -15.05 -40.64
C ASP A 1038 -27.41 -15.97 -39.71
N GLY A 1039 -26.70 -16.94 -40.29
CA GLY A 1039 -25.90 -17.94 -39.56
C GLY A 1039 -24.67 -17.42 -38.80
N LYS A 1040 -24.52 -16.09 -38.65
CA LYS A 1040 -23.50 -15.47 -37.79
C LYS A 1040 -23.90 -15.72 -36.33
N LYS A 1041 -22.99 -16.28 -35.54
CA LYS A 1041 -23.19 -16.38 -34.09
C LYS A 1041 -23.04 -14.97 -33.51
N GLY A 1042 -24.15 -14.37 -33.08
CA GLY A 1042 -24.15 -13.06 -32.40
C GLY A 1042 -23.22 -13.02 -31.19
N GLY A 1043 -22.79 -11.81 -30.81
CA GLY A 1043 -21.65 -11.57 -29.93
C GLY A 1043 -21.63 -12.41 -28.64
N GLU A 1044 -20.59 -13.25 -28.50
CA GLU A 1044 -20.24 -13.89 -27.24
C GLU A 1044 -18.99 -13.21 -26.68
N GLY A 1045 -19.21 -12.15 -25.89
CA GLY A 1045 -18.16 -11.30 -25.33
C GLY A 1045 -17.08 -12.03 -24.50
N TRP A 1046 -15.89 -11.44 -24.55
CA TRP A 1046 -14.56 -11.88 -24.14
C TRP A 1046 -14.29 -13.39 -24.21
N GLN A 1047 -13.83 -13.85 -25.38
CA GLN A 1047 -13.54 -15.25 -25.65
C GLN A 1047 -12.10 -15.67 -25.27
N GLY A 1048 -11.89 -15.93 -23.99
CA GLY A 1048 -10.68 -16.62 -23.51
C GLY A 1048 -10.58 -18.10 -23.93
N MET A 1049 -9.42 -18.73 -23.66
CA MET A 1049 -9.17 -20.16 -23.90
C MET A 1049 -10.22 -21.03 -23.18
N ARG A 1050 -10.82 -21.97 -23.91
CA ARG A 1050 -11.87 -22.89 -23.42
C ARG A 1050 -11.31 -24.02 -22.54
N LEU A 1051 -12.11 -24.49 -21.57
CA LEU A 1051 -11.76 -25.60 -20.68
C LEU A 1051 -11.65 -26.93 -21.45
N THR A 1052 -10.82 -27.86 -20.99
CA THR A 1052 -10.58 -29.16 -21.67
C THR A 1052 -11.79 -30.12 -21.65
N GLY A 1053 -12.87 -29.73 -20.95
CA GLY A 1053 -14.19 -30.37 -21.04
C GLY A 1053 -15.11 -29.75 -22.10
N GLN A 1054 -15.00 -28.45 -22.39
CA GLN A 1054 -15.76 -27.77 -23.44
C GLN A 1054 -15.24 -28.18 -24.81
N VAL A 1055 -13.93 -28.02 -25.04
CA VAL A 1055 -13.26 -28.39 -26.31
C VAL A 1055 -13.57 -29.83 -26.72
N ARG A 1056 -13.64 -30.75 -25.75
CA ARG A 1056 -14.02 -32.15 -25.99
C ARG A 1056 -15.48 -32.35 -26.35
N ALA A 1057 -16.40 -31.59 -25.77
CA ALA A 1057 -17.82 -31.66 -26.12
C ALA A 1057 -18.05 -31.10 -27.54
N GLU A 1058 -17.42 -29.97 -27.85
CA GLU A 1058 -17.49 -29.29 -29.15
C GLU A 1058 -16.89 -30.15 -30.28
N GLN A 1059 -15.76 -30.83 -30.01
CA GLN A 1059 -15.10 -31.74 -30.97
C GLN A 1059 -15.63 -33.19 -30.92
N GLY A 1060 -16.62 -33.49 -30.07
CA GLY A 1060 -17.15 -34.86 -29.89
C GLY A 1060 -16.17 -35.89 -29.30
N ILE A 1061 -15.02 -35.46 -28.75
CA ILE A 1061 -13.94 -36.34 -28.30
C ILE A 1061 -14.25 -36.92 -26.90
N PRO A 1062 -14.36 -38.26 -26.74
CA PRO A 1062 -14.66 -38.87 -25.45
C PRO A 1062 -13.51 -38.71 -24.44
N THR A 1063 -13.86 -38.64 -23.16
CA THR A 1063 -12.86 -38.57 -22.07
C THR A 1063 -12.04 -39.87 -22.01
N PRO A 1064 -10.69 -39.82 -22.03
CA PRO A 1064 -9.86 -41.03 -22.03
C PRO A 1064 -9.95 -41.79 -20.71
N LYS A 1065 -10.27 -43.10 -20.79
CA LYS A 1065 -10.50 -43.98 -19.63
C LYS A 1065 -9.80 -45.34 -19.84
N GLU A 1066 -8.60 -45.48 -19.28
CA GLU A 1066 -7.84 -46.74 -19.30
C GLU A 1066 -8.55 -47.85 -18.51
N ARG A 1067 -8.89 -48.97 -19.17
CA ARG A 1067 -9.60 -50.12 -18.55
C ARG A 1067 -8.83 -50.77 -17.38
N ASN A 1068 -7.51 -50.57 -17.32
CA ASN A 1068 -6.62 -51.13 -16.30
C ASN A 1068 -6.42 -50.19 -15.09
N SER A 1069 -6.66 -48.88 -15.27
CA SER A 1069 -6.54 -47.87 -14.19
C SER A 1069 -7.87 -47.62 -13.45
N ALA A 1070 -8.97 -48.22 -13.92
CA ALA A 1070 -10.26 -48.22 -13.24
C ALA A 1070 -10.27 -49.22 -12.07
N TYR A 1071 -10.53 -48.73 -10.85
CA TYR A 1071 -10.67 -49.56 -9.65
C TYR A 1071 -11.85 -50.55 -9.77
N ARG A 1072 -11.70 -51.72 -9.14
CA ARG A 1072 -12.69 -52.79 -9.06
C ARG A 1072 -12.67 -53.40 -7.66
N PRO A 1073 -13.77 -53.98 -7.15
CA PRO A 1073 -13.70 -54.80 -5.93
C PRO A 1073 -12.74 -55.98 -6.14
N ILE A 1074 -11.98 -56.34 -5.09
CA ILE A 1074 -11.00 -57.43 -5.13
C ILE A 1074 -11.40 -58.48 -4.10
N GLU A 1075 -12.00 -59.57 -4.59
CA GLU A 1075 -12.28 -60.75 -3.76
C GLU A 1075 -10.97 -61.52 -3.51
N ARG A 1076 -10.66 -61.74 -2.23
CA ARG A 1076 -9.44 -62.45 -1.80
C ARG A 1076 -9.82 -63.80 -1.22
N GLN A 1077 -9.36 -64.88 -1.86
CA GLN A 1077 -9.51 -66.25 -1.35
C GLN A 1077 -8.67 -66.45 -0.08
N GLU A 1078 -9.11 -67.31 0.85
CA GLU A 1078 -8.31 -67.66 2.04
C GLU A 1078 -7.03 -68.42 1.62
N ARG A 1079 -5.86 -67.84 1.94
CA ARG A 1079 -4.57 -68.40 1.53
C ARG A 1079 -4.09 -69.47 2.50
N HIS A 1080 -4.44 -70.72 2.24
CA HIS A 1080 -3.80 -71.86 2.89
C HIS A 1080 -2.36 -72.03 2.41
N PHE A 1081 -1.42 -72.26 3.35
CA PHE A 1081 -0.03 -72.55 3.05
C PHE A 1081 0.25 -74.05 3.11
N ASN A 1082 1.22 -74.52 2.32
CA ASN A 1082 1.66 -75.92 2.37
C ASN A 1082 2.26 -76.26 3.74
N PRO A 1083 2.06 -77.49 4.26
CA PRO A 1083 2.62 -77.92 5.53
C PRO A 1083 4.16 -77.96 5.50
N LEU A 1084 4.78 -77.79 6.68
CA LEU A 1084 6.23 -77.79 6.81
C LEU A 1084 6.85 -79.12 6.38
N ARG A 1085 7.65 -79.09 5.31
CA ARG A 1085 8.36 -80.25 4.77
C ARG A 1085 9.82 -80.26 5.23
N VAL A 1086 10.08 -80.95 6.34
CA VAL A 1086 11.44 -81.15 6.86
C VAL A 1086 12.28 -82.03 5.91
N PRO A 1087 13.55 -81.71 5.62
CA PRO A 1087 14.43 -82.56 4.82
C PRO A 1087 14.67 -83.92 5.47
N ARG A 1088 14.70 -85.00 4.67
CA ARG A 1088 14.86 -86.39 5.18
C ARG A 1088 16.17 -86.63 5.94
N LYS A 1089 17.26 -85.93 5.59
CA LYS A 1089 18.54 -85.98 6.31
C LYS A 1089 18.36 -85.45 7.74
N LEU A 1090 17.93 -84.19 7.86
CA LEU A 1090 17.61 -83.56 9.13
C LEU A 1090 16.61 -84.38 9.97
N GLN A 1091 15.57 -84.98 9.37
CA GLN A 1091 14.61 -85.82 10.11
C GLN A 1091 15.24 -87.09 10.73
N ALA A 1092 16.34 -87.60 10.18
CA ALA A 1092 17.12 -88.70 10.74
C ALA A 1092 18.17 -88.22 11.77
N GLU A 1093 18.70 -87.01 11.59
CA GLU A 1093 19.68 -86.36 12.47
C GLU A 1093 19.06 -85.73 13.73
N LEU A 1094 17.73 -85.48 13.75
CA LEU A 1094 17.02 -84.91 14.90
C LEU A 1094 17.13 -85.81 16.16
N PRO A 1095 17.49 -85.25 17.34
CA PRO A 1095 17.47 -85.97 18.61
C PRO A 1095 16.12 -86.64 18.88
N TYR A 1096 16.13 -87.85 19.45
CA TYR A 1096 14.96 -88.73 19.63
C TYR A 1096 13.68 -88.02 20.14
N LYS A 1097 13.80 -87.16 21.18
CA LYS A 1097 12.68 -86.39 21.75
C LYS A 1097 12.03 -85.39 20.78
N SER A 1098 12.76 -84.98 19.74
CA SER A 1098 12.32 -84.05 18.69
C SER A 1098 12.02 -84.73 17.35
N GLN A 1099 12.18 -86.06 17.27
CA GLN A 1099 11.99 -86.79 16.01
C GLN A 1099 10.51 -86.83 15.60
N ILE A 1100 10.23 -86.43 14.36
CA ILE A 1100 8.85 -86.27 13.88
C ILE A 1100 8.23 -87.63 13.53
N SER A 1101 7.39 -88.14 14.43
CA SER A 1101 6.60 -89.36 14.21
C SER A 1101 5.52 -89.14 13.16
N GLN A 1102 5.80 -89.55 11.92
CA GLN A 1102 4.83 -89.60 10.82
C GLN A 1102 4.60 -91.05 10.40
N MET A 1103 3.44 -91.60 10.77
CA MET A 1103 3.02 -92.93 10.33
C MET A 1103 2.78 -92.93 8.83
N LYS A 1104 3.33 -93.92 8.11
CA LYS A 1104 3.02 -94.13 6.69
C LYS A 1104 1.58 -94.64 6.56
N PRO A 1105 0.79 -94.17 5.57
CA PRO A 1105 -0.54 -94.71 5.33
C PRO A 1105 -0.46 -96.20 5.00
N GLN A 1106 -1.35 -97.00 5.59
CA GLN A 1106 -1.41 -98.44 5.34
C GLN A 1106 -1.84 -98.70 3.90
N LYS A 1107 -1.05 -99.51 3.16
CA LYS A 1107 -1.30 -99.87 1.75
C LYS A 1107 -1.97 -101.25 1.57
N LYS A 1108 -2.20 -101.98 2.65
CA LYS A 1108 -2.82 -103.31 2.65
C LYS A 1108 -3.94 -103.31 3.68
N ASP A 1109 -5.14 -103.72 3.29
CA ASP A 1109 -6.26 -103.84 4.21
C ASP A 1109 -5.98 -104.94 5.23
N THR A 1110 -5.99 -104.57 6.50
CA THR A 1110 -5.88 -105.48 7.64
C THR A 1110 -7.10 -106.40 7.73
N TYR A 1111 -6.94 -107.55 8.38
CA TYR A 1111 -8.07 -108.45 8.67
C TYR A 1111 -9.21 -107.73 9.42
N VAL A 1112 -8.88 -106.78 10.31
CA VAL A 1112 -9.88 -105.97 11.05
C VAL A 1112 -10.67 -105.06 10.11
N GLN A 1113 -10.03 -104.42 9.14
CA GLN A 1113 -10.71 -103.61 8.11
C GLN A 1113 -11.60 -104.46 7.21
N LYS A 1114 -11.14 -105.67 6.82
CA LYS A 1114 -11.94 -106.61 6.01
C LYS A 1114 -13.11 -107.23 6.77
N ARG A 1115 -13.01 -107.35 8.10
CA ARG A 1115 -14.07 -107.83 9.00
C ARG A 1115 -15.05 -106.72 9.44
N ALA A 1116 -14.78 -105.46 9.12
CA ALA A 1116 -15.62 -104.35 9.53
C ALA A 1116 -17.00 -104.41 8.85
N VAL A 1117 -18.06 -104.47 9.64
CA VAL A 1117 -19.44 -104.53 9.13
C VAL A 1117 -19.80 -103.22 8.43
N VAL A 1118 -20.34 -103.33 7.21
CA VAL A 1118 -20.84 -102.18 6.45
C VAL A 1118 -22.14 -101.69 7.12
N PRO A 1119 -22.23 -100.41 7.53
CA PRO A 1119 -23.41 -99.88 8.23
C PRO A 1119 -24.64 -99.84 7.31
N GLY A 1120 -25.81 -100.13 7.88
CA GLY A 1120 -27.10 -100.12 7.18
C GLY A 1120 -27.54 -98.73 6.72
N GLY A 1121 -28.64 -98.67 5.95
CA GLY A 1121 -29.12 -97.43 5.33
C GLY A 1121 -29.38 -96.30 6.33
N GLU A 1122 -30.16 -96.58 7.37
CA GLU A 1122 -30.48 -95.62 8.45
C GLU A 1122 -29.24 -95.21 9.24
N GLU A 1123 -28.39 -96.17 9.62
CA GLU A 1123 -27.17 -95.90 10.38
C GLU A 1123 -26.18 -95.04 9.57
N LYS A 1124 -26.08 -95.27 8.26
CA LYS A 1124 -25.28 -94.45 7.33
C LYS A 1124 -25.84 -93.03 7.21
N GLN A 1125 -27.18 -92.86 7.23
CA GLN A 1125 -27.80 -91.53 7.30
C GLN A 1125 -27.52 -90.84 8.65
N ALA A 1126 -27.67 -91.55 9.78
CA ALA A 1126 -27.39 -91.03 11.12
C ALA A 1126 -25.91 -90.62 11.28
N ARG A 1127 -24.96 -91.46 10.81
CA ARG A 1127 -23.52 -91.14 10.77
C ARG A 1127 -23.24 -89.90 9.90
N ARG A 1128 -23.88 -89.77 8.73
CA ARG A 1128 -23.75 -88.59 7.85
C ARG A 1128 -24.30 -87.32 8.51
N LEU A 1129 -25.48 -87.40 9.13
CA LEU A 1129 -26.09 -86.29 9.86
C LEU A 1129 -25.21 -85.84 11.03
N MET A 1130 -24.69 -86.79 11.81
CA MET A 1130 -23.79 -86.49 12.93
C MET A 1130 -22.48 -85.83 12.45
N GLN A 1131 -21.93 -86.27 11.31
CA GLN A 1131 -20.78 -85.61 10.67
C GLN A 1131 -21.09 -84.17 10.24
N THR A 1132 -22.24 -83.91 9.58
CA THR A 1132 -22.59 -82.54 9.16
C THR A 1132 -22.88 -81.63 10.36
N VAL A 1133 -23.56 -82.13 11.39
CA VAL A 1133 -23.81 -81.39 12.64
C VAL A 1133 -22.50 -81.05 13.35
N MET A 1134 -21.54 -81.98 13.42
CA MET A 1134 -20.23 -81.71 14.03
C MET A 1134 -19.36 -80.76 13.19
N ALA A 1135 -19.40 -80.85 11.86
CA ALA A 1135 -18.72 -79.89 10.98
C ALA A 1135 -19.27 -78.46 11.16
N LEU A 1136 -20.60 -78.30 11.11
CA LEU A 1136 -21.28 -77.02 11.36
C LEU A 1136 -21.03 -76.49 12.77
N ARG A 1137 -20.96 -77.37 13.79
CA ARG A 1137 -20.60 -77.01 15.16
C ARG A 1137 -19.17 -76.47 15.24
N ASN A 1138 -18.21 -77.15 14.63
CA ASN A 1138 -16.80 -76.73 14.64
C ASN A 1138 -16.63 -75.40 13.92
N GLU A 1139 -17.18 -75.26 12.71
CA GLU A 1139 -17.14 -74.02 11.95
C GLU A 1139 -17.81 -72.85 12.71
N LYS A 1140 -18.95 -73.09 13.37
CA LYS A 1140 -19.64 -72.10 14.22
C LYS A 1140 -18.80 -71.71 15.45
N VAL A 1141 -18.09 -72.66 16.06
CA VAL A 1141 -17.16 -72.39 17.17
C VAL A 1141 -15.93 -71.62 16.70
N GLU A 1142 -15.33 -71.99 15.58
CA GLU A 1142 -14.19 -71.25 14.98
C GLU A 1142 -14.59 -69.83 14.60
N LYS A 1143 -15.70 -69.63 13.89
CA LYS A 1143 -16.24 -68.31 13.54
C LYS A 1143 -16.56 -67.47 14.79
N ARG A 1144 -17.05 -68.09 15.86
CA ARG A 1144 -17.26 -67.41 17.16
C ARG A 1144 -15.93 -67.03 17.82
N ASN A 1145 -14.95 -67.92 17.81
CA ASN A 1145 -13.65 -67.70 18.45
C ASN A 1145 -12.83 -66.64 17.70
N LYS A 1146 -12.82 -66.65 16.35
CA LYS A 1146 -12.27 -65.59 15.49
C LYS A 1146 -12.92 -64.24 15.84
N LYS A 1147 -14.26 -64.16 15.83
CA LYS A 1147 -15.01 -62.96 16.25
C LYS A 1147 -14.78 -62.52 17.70
N GLN A 1148 -14.44 -63.44 18.61
CA GLN A 1148 -14.09 -63.11 19.99
C GLN A 1148 -12.67 -62.55 20.11
N ALA A 1149 -11.72 -63.00 19.28
CA ALA A 1149 -10.39 -62.43 19.18
C ALA A 1149 -10.43 -61.03 18.54
N GLU A 1150 -11.14 -60.88 17.41
CA GLU A 1150 -11.40 -59.59 16.75
C GLU A 1150 -12.01 -58.55 17.72
N ARG A 1151 -12.94 -58.97 18.58
CA ARG A 1151 -13.52 -58.11 19.64
C ARG A 1151 -12.57 -57.83 20.82
N ARG A 1152 -11.54 -58.65 21.01
CA ARG A 1152 -10.58 -58.52 22.12
C ARG A 1152 -9.44 -57.57 21.78
N GLU A 1153 -8.96 -57.55 20.54
CA GLU A 1153 -7.89 -56.66 20.08
C GLU A 1153 -8.11 -55.15 20.38
N PRO A 1154 -9.25 -54.51 20.04
CA PRO A 1154 -9.45 -53.09 20.35
C PRO A 1154 -9.58 -52.83 21.85
N HIS A 1155 -10.06 -53.81 22.63
CA HIS A 1155 -10.14 -53.72 24.09
C HIS A 1155 -8.75 -53.86 24.74
N LEU A 1156 -7.85 -54.67 24.17
CA LEU A 1156 -6.45 -54.74 24.60
C LEU A 1156 -5.72 -53.42 24.32
N LYS A 1157 -5.83 -52.88 23.10
CA LYS A 1157 -5.25 -51.58 22.73
C LYS A 1157 -5.73 -50.45 23.64
N LYS A 1158 -7.05 -50.36 23.89
CA LYS A 1158 -7.61 -49.39 24.84
C LYS A 1158 -7.05 -49.57 26.26
N LYS A 1159 -6.80 -50.80 26.72
CA LYS A 1159 -6.17 -51.04 28.03
C LYS A 1159 -4.69 -50.66 28.06
N GLU A 1160 -3.98 -50.80 26.95
CA GLU A 1160 -2.58 -50.36 26.80
C GLU A 1160 -2.51 -48.83 26.85
N GLU A 1161 -3.39 -48.12 26.11
CA GLU A 1161 -3.58 -46.66 26.16
C GLU A 1161 -3.95 -46.17 27.57
N GLU A 1162 -4.91 -46.82 28.23
CA GLU A 1162 -5.31 -46.48 29.60
C GLU A 1162 -4.18 -46.70 30.60
N ALA A 1163 -3.38 -47.76 30.45
CA ALA A 1163 -2.21 -48.04 31.28
C ALA A 1163 -1.03 -47.11 30.98
N GLU A 1164 -0.88 -46.61 29.75
CA GLU A 1164 0.07 -45.54 29.40
C GLU A 1164 -0.30 -44.22 30.06
N ARG A 1165 -1.54 -43.76 29.87
CA ARG A 1165 -2.06 -42.56 30.55
C ARG A 1165 -1.99 -42.67 32.08
N ARG A 1166 -2.16 -43.87 32.65
CA ARG A 1166 -1.98 -44.11 34.10
C ARG A 1166 -0.51 -43.96 34.51
N ARG A 1167 0.44 -44.52 33.74
CA ARG A 1167 1.89 -44.36 33.97
C ARG A 1167 2.33 -42.90 33.83
N GLU A 1168 1.81 -42.15 32.87
CA GLU A 1168 2.06 -40.70 32.78
C GLU A 1168 1.57 -39.96 34.02
N ARG A 1169 0.35 -40.25 34.49
CA ARG A 1169 -0.22 -39.64 35.69
C ARG A 1169 0.61 -39.97 36.92
N GLU A 1170 0.93 -41.26 37.14
CA GLU A 1170 1.79 -41.73 38.23
C GLU A 1170 3.18 -41.06 38.19
N LYS A 1171 3.72 -40.79 36.99
CA LYS A 1171 4.96 -40.03 36.84
C LYS A 1171 4.77 -38.56 37.24
N ARG A 1172 3.75 -37.86 36.72
CA ARG A 1172 3.50 -36.44 37.07
C ARG A 1172 3.22 -36.24 38.56
N GLU A 1173 2.46 -37.15 39.19
CA GLU A 1173 2.19 -37.12 40.63
C GLU A 1173 3.45 -37.38 41.46
N ARG A 1174 4.32 -38.30 41.02
CA ARG A 1174 5.65 -38.55 41.61
C ARG A 1174 6.60 -37.37 41.45
N ASP A 1175 6.66 -36.77 40.27
CA ASP A 1175 7.52 -35.62 39.98
C ASP A 1175 7.07 -34.39 40.79
N GLN A 1176 5.75 -34.15 40.92
CA GLN A 1176 5.19 -33.13 41.81
C GLN A 1176 5.45 -33.41 43.29
N PHE A 1177 5.39 -34.68 43.71
CA PHE A 1177 5.72 -35.08 45.08
C PHE A 1177 7.18 -34.79 45.39
N TRP A 1178 8.13 -35.22 44.55
CA TRP A 1178 9.56 -34.93 44.74
C TRP A 1178 9.91 -33.45 44.57
N ALA A 1179 9.21 -32.68 43.74
CA ALA A 1179 9.40 -31.23 43.67
C ALA A 1179 8.94 -30.54 44.98
N ARG A 1180 7.82 -30.98 45.56
CA ARG A 1180 7.31 -30.48 46.85
C ARG A 1180 8.22 -30.90 48.01
N GLU A 1181 8.65 -32.16 48.04
CA GLU A 1181 9.56 -32.66 49.07
C GLU A 1181 10.97 -32.06 48.94
N GLY A 1182 11.47 -31.89 47.71
CA GLY A 1182 12.75 -31.22 47.43
C GLY A 1182 12.75 -29.78 47.94
N ARG A 1183 11.69 -29.01 47.67
CA ARG A 1183 11.50 -27.67 48.28
C ARG A 1183 11.46 -27.72 49.81
N LYS A 1184 10.75 -28.71 50.38
CA LYS A 1184 10.68 -28.90 51.85
C LYS A 1184 12.04 -29.25 52.46
N ARG A 1185 12.84 -30.09 51.81
CA ARG A 1185 14.19 -30.48 52.25
C ARG A 1185 15.20 -29.36 52.06
N LYS A 1186 15.12 -28.56 50.99
CA LYS A 1186 16.00 -27.38 50.80
C LYS A 1186 15.75 -26.31 51.88
N GLY A 1187 14.49 -26.08 52.23
CA GLY A 1187 14.10 -25.26 53.38
C GLY A 1187 14.44 -25.86 54.77
N TRP A 1188 15.12 -27.01 54.82
CA TRP A 1188 15.77 -27.56 56.04
C TRP A 1188 17.30 -27.52 55.97
N SER A 1189 17.91 -27.26 54.80
CA SER A 1189 19.37 -27.12 54.65
C SER A 1189 19.87 -25.67 54.77
N GLU A 1190 18.97 -24.68 54.67
CA GLU A 1190 19.31 -23.24 54.79
C GLU A 1190 19.28 -22.73 56.25
N ASP A 1191 18.82 -23.55 57.22
CA ASP A 1191 18.79 -23.26 58.67
C ASP A 1191 19.86 -24.10 59.42
N GLY A 1192 20.96 -24.44 58.74
CA GLY A 1192 21.92 -25.46 59.17
C GLY A 1192 23.34 -25.27 58.62
N GLY A 1193 23.99 -24.17 59.00
CA GLY A 1193 25.42 -23.95 58.70
C GLY A 1193 26.35 -24.83 59.55
N ALA A 1194 27.52 -25.16 58.98
CA ALA A 1194 28.62 -25.94 59.57
C ALA A 1194 28.34 -27.43 59.91
N GLY A 1195 29.10 -28.33 59.27
CA GLY A 1195 29.08 -29.78 59.55
C GLY A 1195 29.53 -30.64 58.35
N GLY A 1196 30.82 -30.92 58.22
CA GLY A 1196 31.38 -31.63 57.06
C GLY A 1196 31.19 -33.15 57.07
N GLY A 1197 31.12 -33.78 55.89
CA GLY A 1197 31.03 -35.24 55.75
C GLY A 1197 31.31 -35.77 54.33
N LYS A 1198 32.55 -36.20 54.07
CA LYS A 1198 32.93 -36.85 52.79
C LYS A 1198 32.49 -38.33 52.74
N ARG A 1199 31.92 -38.75 51.60
CA ARG A 1199 31.68 -40.17 51.18
C ARG A 1199 30.55 -40.84 52.00
N ARG A 1200 29.95 -41.98 51.58
CA ARG A 1200 30.42 -43.05 50.67
C ARG A 1200 29.23 -43.80 50.01
N LYS A 1201 29.50 -44.47 48.87
CA LYS A 1201 28.76 -45.58 48.19
C LYS A 1201 27.40 -46.01 48.79
N THR A 1202 26.35 -46.22 48.01
CA THR A 1202 26.35 -47.01 46.75
C THR A 1202 25.65 -46.35 45.57
#